data_AF-A0AAV8F933-F1
#
_entry.id   AF-A0AAV8F933-F1
#
_cell.length_a   1.000
_cell.length_b   1.000
_cell.length_c   1.000
_cell.angle_alpha   90.00
_cell.angle_beta   90.00
_cell.angle_gamma   90.00
#
_symmetry.space_group_name_H-M   'P 1'
#
loop_
_entity.id
_entity.type
_entity.pdbx_description
1 polymer ?
#
loop_
_entity_poly.entity_id
_entity_poly.type
_entity_poly.pdbx_seq_one_letter_code
_entity_poly.pdbx_strand_id
1 'polypeptide(L)'
;MAEAIVDLALNKLAEAAVTETLRLYGAGGQLDSLQHELRWIQAFLKDAEAKKYLGCVSEVGDMAYRIEDVIDTFMVEVDDYKNRQGVINALKQVLRNPKKLPIVRKLTSEMDAIENRLQKIKELTERYGINKKLSSSSVPPRRPIRGVMLPDEDDRDVVGLDRGGAKIGPTHIIFLASSLDLEADEEEIVNRLLDQNTPRRRVVAIVGQGGLGKTTLAKKAYNSDKVKREFEIRVWLSISQQFELINVLSMMLEGVRPLNQDEKELLKDLKSQPRATQHFARHLNSLLKQKRYLIIMDDVWTPDLWDQVKDVLPNTENGSRVLITTRISNIATKADSTCDPYNMRYLSVEESQELLLKNAFPFQDPKAYLHGLSDLPKKFARKCGNLPLALKIVGGRLSRELPTYNSWHKILQKLNWHDGDEKNCTDILATSYEDTPAYLKPCFMYFALYPEDYQIKVEPLIRMWVSEGFIPEKNGTTMEETAEDYLEELALRSMIQVVKRHYNGSIKYCRIHDLLHDLAIEKAKENNFLQIISNQGNNGCTSSTTVHRAAFHGDCEDVVQYTGPNLRSLFFVGYDTPNIDSFRNLKILCRINYYTGPHSKISKKMTQLRYFGNYTRPESATCWKNISHMRNLQTLHIDSTNDRPEADNIWNIKTLRHVLLNPSHRSFLGPPPNTNLPNLQTLISIRVRKSWLVEGWPKIPNIRVLSLCSFPQKYKESFCNFLNEIPQLTSLNLEYYSAPYERLDMSSFPSYNHMQSLRVFGEWNNYECIRGINQYKALDIRLFPIHLIELAIWECDFQEDPMPVIENLKDLKKLELFNCQHYKKQLSSSARGFPRLEYLELQNLKSLEEWKVEKGGMPLLKEISINFCTDLVAIPELQHMTRLNNLFLMDVHQDLCEKLLGEESYKLRHIPSVQIK
;
A
#
# COMPACT_ATOMS: atom_id res chain seq x y z
N MET A 1 -1.01 17.06 16.55
CA MET A 1 -1.08 17.29 15.09
C MET A 1 -0.62 18.70 14.72
N ALA A 2 -1.23 19.75 15.27
CA ALA A 2 -0.77 21.11 15.04
C ALA A 2 0.69 21.28 15.48
N GLU A 3 1.11 20.56 16.53
CA GLU A 3 2.51 20.51 16.97
C GLU A 3 3.45 20.07 15.83
N ALA A 4 3.11 18.96 15.14
CA ALA A 4 3.91 18.45 14.02
C ALA A 4 3.95 19.41 12.82
N ILE A 5 2.86 20.13 12.56
CA ILE A 5 2.79 21.14 11.49
C ILE A 5 3.65 22.36 11.86
N VAL A 6 3.61 22.79 13.13
CA VAL A 6 4.46 23.88 13.64
C VAL A 6 5.94 23.49 13.60
N ASP A 7 6.29 22.25 13.94
CA ASP A 7 7.65 21.72 13.79
C ASP A 7 8.14 21.80 12.33
N LEU A 8 7.29 21.42 11.38
CA LEU A 8 7.61 21.53 9.96
C LEU A 8 7.86 23.00 9.55
N ALA A 9 7.00 23.93 10.01
CA ALA A 9 7.18 25.35 9.75
C ALA A 9 8.47 25.91 10.39
N LEU A 10 8.79 25.50 11.62
CA LEU A 10 10.02 25.87 12.34
C LEU A 10 11.28 25.41 11.61
N ASN A 11 11.28 24.18 11.11
CA ASN A 11 12.40 23.65 10.33
C ASN A 11 12.61 24.42 9.04
N LYS A 12 11.53 24.75 8.32
CA LYS A 12 11.62 25.57 7.11
C LYS A 12 12.07 26.99 7.36
N LEU A 13 11.64 27.60 8.47
CA LEU A 13 12.12 28.92 8.88
C LEU A 13 13.60 28.89 9.20
N ALA A 14 14.09 27.83 9.87
CA ALA A 14 15.50 27.67 10.14
C ALA A 14 16.31 27.56 8.83
N GLU A 15 15.82 26.78 7.85
CA GLU A 15 16.43 26.67 6.52
C GLU A 15 16.43 28.01 5.77
N ALA A 16 15.31 28.74 5.80
CA ALA A 16 15.19 30.06 5.19
C ALA A 16 16.10 31.10 5.87
N ALA A 17 16.23 31.07 7.20
CA ALA A 17 17.07 31.99 7.96
C ALA A 17 18.58 31.81 7.69
N VAL A 18 18.99 30.61 7.24
CA VAL A 18 20.36 30.33 6.79
C VAL A 18 20.62 30.92 5.39
N THR A 19 19.58 31.25 4.62
CA THR A 19 19.73 31.81 3.28
C THR A 19 20.14 33.28 3.35
N GLU A 20 21.39 33.58 2.96
CA GLU A 20 22.01 34.91 3.02
C GLU A 20 21.19 36.02 2.31
N THR A 21 20.37 35.63 1.33
CA THR A 21 19.48 36.51 0.56
C THR A 21 18.39 37.16 1.43
N LEU A 22 17.82 36.45 2.42
CA LEU A 22 16.75 36.98 3.29
C LEU A 22 17.26 37.98 4.33
N ARG A 23 18.47 37.72 4.86
CA ARG A 23 19.15 38.64 5.78
C ARG A 23 19.55 39.95 5.11
N LEU A 24 19.98 39.89 3.84
CA LEU A 24 20.35 41.08 3.05
C LEU A 24 19.16 42.00 2.73
N TYR A 25 17.93 41.48 2.75
CA TYR A 25 16.70 42.24 2.46
C TYR A 25 16.01 42.79 3.72
N GLY A 26 16.60 42.64 4.91
CA GLY A 26 16.05 43.14 6.17
C GLY A 26 14.95 42.27 6.80
N ALA A 27 14.63 41.11 6.22
CA ALA A 27 13.63 40.17 6.74
C ALA A 27 14.19 39.25 7.86
N GLY A 28 15.50 39.31 8.15
CA GLY A 28 16.16 38.46 9.14
C GLY A 28 15.57 38.59 10.55
N GLY A 29 15.33 39.83 11.02
CA GLY A 29 14.74 40.06 12.35
C GLY A 29 13.30 39.53 12.47
N GLN A 30 12.52 39.58 11.40
CA GLN A 30 11.15 39.06 11.35
C GLN A 30 11.14 37.52 11.31
N LEU A 31 12.11 36.90 10.62
CA LEU A 31 12.28 35.44 10.63
C LEU A 31 12.65 34.94 12.04
N ASP A 32 13.58 35.62 12.71
CA ASP A 32 14.00 35.28 14.07
C ASP A 32 12.85 35.45 15.09
N SER A 33 12.07 36.54 14.96
CA SER A 33 10.88 36.78 15.79
C SER A 33 9.80 35.71 15.59
N LEU A 34 9.46 35.42 14.34
CA LEU A 34 8.46 34.41 13.99
C LEU A 34 8.90 32.99 14.41
N GLN A 35 10.20 32.68 14.32
CA GLN A 35 10.75 31.42 14.85
C GLN A 35 10.64 31.36 16.38
N HIS A 36 10.88 32.46 17.09
CA HIS A 36 10.72 32.53 18.54
C HIS A 36 9.26 32.31 18.96
N GLU A 37 8.31 32.99 18.30
CA GLU A 37 6.87 32.85 18.58
C GLU A 37 6.37 31.43 18.30
N LEU A 38 6.76 30.80 17.18
CA LEU A 38 6.36 29.43 16.88
C LEU A 38 6.91 28.39 17.86
N ARG A 39 8.12 28.58 18.40
CA ARG A 39 8.65 27.72 19.48
C ARG A 39 7.82 27.84 20.75
N TRP A 40 7.36 29.05 21.07
CA TRP A 40 6.46 29.30 22.20
C TRP A 40 5.10 28.62 21.99
N ILE A 41 4.56 28.74 20.79
CA ILE A 41 3.28 28.12 20.41
C ILE A 41 3.39 26.59 20.38
N GLN A 42 4.52 26.04 19.94
CA GLN A 42 4.76 24.60 20.00
C GLN A 42 4.70 24.08 21.44
N ALA A 43 5.33 24.79 22.39
CA ALA A 43 5.25 24.46 23.81
C ALA A 43 3.80 24.56 24.33
N PHE A 44 3.03 25.54 23.86
CA PHE A 44 1.61 25.69 24.18
C PHE A 44 0.72 24.60 23.58
N LEU A 45 0.97 24.17 22.34
CA LEU A 45 0.18 23.16 21.63
C LEU A 45 0.23 21.80 22.32
N LYS A 46 1.35 21.44 22.95
CA LYS A 46 1.46 20.23 23.80
C LYS A 46 0.41 20.22 24.92
N ASP A 47 0.19 21.37 25.55
CA ASP A 47 -0.80 21.52 26.62
C ASP A 47 -2.23 21.72 26.08
N ALA A 48 -2.38 22.35 24.91
CA ALA A 48 -3.67 22.65 24.30
C ALA A 48 -4.32 21.41 23.64
N GLU A 49 -3.52 20.55 23.00
CA GLU A 49 -3.98 19.26 22.46
C GLU A 49 -4.43 18.33 23.59
N ALA A 50 -3.70 18.30 24.72
CA ALA A 50 -4.10 17.53 25.91
C ALA A 50 -5.41 18.02 26.55
N LYS A 51 -5.78 19.30 26.34
CA LYS A 51 -6.98 19.93 26.90
C LYS A 51 -8.11 20.14 25.87
N LYS A 52 -7.99 19.64 24.63
CA LYS A 52 -8.99 19.69 23.54
C LYS A 52 -9.44 21.09 23.12
N TYR A 53 -8.56 22.09 23.08
CA TYR A 53 -8.89 23.43 22.57
C TYR A 53 -8.88 23.49 21.03
N LEU A 54 -9.80 22.77 20.40
CA LEU A 54 -9.84 22.53 18.94
C LEU A 54 -9.77 23.81 18.09
N GLY A 55 -10.45 24.89 18.47
CA GLY A 55 -10.45 26.15 17.71
C GLY A 55 -9.10 26.86 17.66
N CYS A 56 -8.35 26.87 18.76
CA CYS A 56 -7.02 27.47 18.80
C CYS A 56 -5.99 26.60 18.07
N VAL A 57 -6.13 25.27 18.19
CA VAL A 57 -5.26 24.28 17.53
C VAL A 57 -5.42 24.37 16.00
N SER A 58 -6.65 24.53 15.49
CA SER A 58 -6.89 24.70 14.05
C SER A 58 -6.34 26.02 13.51
N GLU A 59 -6.55 27.14 14.22
CA GLU A 59 -6.02 28.44 13.78
C GLU A 59 -4.49 28.44 13.71
N VAL A 60 -3.82 27.82 14.69
CA VAL A 60 -2.37 27.68 14.69
C VAL A 60 -1.87 26.80 13.56
N GLY A 61 -2.55 25.68 13.28
CA GLY A 61 -2.23 24.81 12.15
C GLY A 61 -2.33 25.55 10.80
N ASP A 62 -3.40 26.32 10.59
CA ASP A 62 -3.61 27.12 9.38
C ASP A 62 -2.53 28.19 9.19
N MET A 63 -2.09 28.82 10.28
CA MET A 63 -1.00 29.81 10.24
C MET A 63 0.34 29.14 9.93
N ALA A 64 0.65 28.01 10.55
CA ALA A 64 1.86 27.26 10.27
C ALA A 64 1.90 26.80 8.81
N TYR A 65 0.76 26.38 8.26
CA TYR A 65 0.61 26.16 6.84
C TYR A 65 0.88 27.45 6.03
N ARG A 66 0.22 28.56 6.34
CA ARG A 66 0.44 29.80 5.60
C ARG A 66 1.91 30.26 5.59
N ILE A 67 2.61 30.13 6.72
CA ILE A 67 4.06 30.39 6.82
C ILE A 67 4.82 29.53 5.81
N GLU A 68 4.51 28.24 5.78
CA GLU A 68 5.12 27.28 4.86
C GLU A 68 4.94 27.67 3.39
N ASP A 69 3.71 28.02 2.97
CA ASP A 69 3.40 28.39 1.58
C ASP A 69 4.11 29.69 1.17
N VAL A 70 4.20 30.64 2.11
CA VAL A 70 4.87 31.93 1.90
C VAL A 70 6.38 31.72 1.71
N ILE A 71 7.02 30.89 2.55
CA ILE A 71 8.44 30.55 2.42
C ILE A 71 8.69 29.79 1.12
N ASP A 72 7.89 28.77 0.82
CA ASP A 72 8.07 27.96 -0.38
C ASP A 72 7.91 28.79 -1.67
N THR A 73 6.96 29.72 -1.70
CA THR A 73 6.76 30.63 -2.84
C THR A 73 7.98 31.52 -3.04
N PHE A 74 8.52 32.06 -1.95
CA PHE A 74 9.71 32.89 -1.98
C PHE A 74 10.96 32.12 -2.46
N MET A 75 11.17 30.91 -1.95
CA MET A 75 12.34 30.08 -2.31
C MET A 75 12.37 29.75 -3.81
N VAL A 76 11.21 29.42 -4.39
CA VAL A 76 11.07 29.18 -5.84
C VAL A 76 11.50 30.41 -6.66
N GLU A 77 11.08 31.61 -6.24
CA GLU A 77 11.41 32.86 -6.94
C GLU A 77 12.88 33.27 -6.78
N VAL A 78 13.53 32.97 -5.65
CA VAL A 78 14.96 33.27 -5.42
C VAL A 78 15.86 32.39 -6.28
N ASP A 79 15.58 31.10 -6.36
CA ASP A 79 16.42 30.16 -7.13
C ASP A 79 16.29 30.37 -8.65
N ASP A 80 15.23 31.02 -9.14
CA ASP A 80 15.05 31.38 -10.56
C ASP A 80 16.17 32.32 -11.07
N TYR A 81 16.81 33.07 -10.17
CA TYR A 81 17.86 34.03 -10.49
C TYR A 81 19.28 33.51 -10.29
N LYS A 82 19.52 32.57 -9.36
CA LYS A 82 20.86 31.97 -9.15
C LYS A 82 21.38 31.27 -10.42
N ASN A 83 20.49 30.60 -11.16
CA ASN A 83 20.84 29.81 -12.35
C ASN A 83 21.12 30.64 -13.62
N ARG A 84 20.84 31.95 -13.64
CA ARG A 84 21.03 32.77 -14.85
C ARG A 84 22.38 33.47 -14.95
N GLN A 85 23.08 33.79 -13.86
CA GLN A 85 24.31 34.62 -13.93
C GLN A 85 25.38 34.39 -12.83
N GLY A 86 25.26 33.33 -12.02
CA GLY A 86 26.19 33.09 -10.90
C GLY A 86 25.89 33.99 -9.69
N VAL A 87 26.16 33.47 -8.48
CA VAL A 87 25.66 34.01 -7.21
C VAL A 87 26.02 35.49 -6.99
N ILE A 88 27.25 35.89 -7.31
CA ILE A 88 27.77 37.24 -7.02
C ILE A 88 27.21 38.32 -7.96
N ASN A 89 27.01 38.01 -9.25
CA ASN A 89 26.44 38.95 -10.22
C ASN A 89 24.91 39.03 -10.12
N ALA A 90 24.25 37.92 -9.77
CA ALA A 90 22.83 37.90 -9.42
C ALA A 90 22.56 38.83 -8.21
N LEU A 91 23.35 38.73 -7.14
CA LEU A 91 23.22 39.59 -5.95
C LEU A 91 23.41 41.09 -6.28
N LYS A 92 24.36 41.44 -7.15
CA LYS A 92 24.63 42.85 -7.55
C LYS A 92 23.54 43.45 -8.45
N GLN A 93 22.89 42.68 -9.31
CA GLN A 93 21.75 43.16 -10.12
C GLN A 93 20.42 43.14 -9.36
N VAL A 94 20.23 42.18 -8.45
CA VAL A 94 19.03 42.03 -7.61
C VAL A 94 18.88 43.24 -6.66
N LEU A 95 19.99 43.77 -6.14
CA LEU A 95 20.05 45.02 -5.36
C LEU A 95 19.69 46.30 -6.16
N ARG A 96 19.74 46.25 -7.51
CA ARG A 96 19.50 47.42 -8.39
C ARG A 96 18.12 47.42 -9.08
N ASN A 97 17.27 46.43 -8.84
CA ASN A 97 16.00 46.29 -9.58
C ASN A 97 14.78 46.71 -8.72
N PRO A 98 14.23 47.94 -8.92
CA PRO A 98 13.11 48.47 -8.11
C PRO A 98 11.80 47.68 -8.27
N LYS A 99 11.69 46.80 -9.27
CA LYS A 99 10.54 45.90 -9.46
C LYS A 99 10.45 44.77 -8.40
N LYS A 100 11.45 44.61 -7.52
CA LYS A 100 11.55 43.50 -6.55
C LYS A 100 11.26 43.87 -5.09
N LEU A 101 11.27 45.16 -4.73
CA LEU A 101 10.77 45.62 -3.43
C LEU A 101 9.32 45.15 -3.12
N PRO A 102 8.38 45.07 -4.08
CA PRO A 102 7.02 44.63 -3.80
C PRO A 102 6.91 43.18 -3.28
N ILE A 103 7.80 42.28 -3.70
CA ILE A 103 7.76 40.85 -3.31
C ILE A 103 8.27 40.70 -1.88
N VAL A 104 9.40 41.31 -1.56
CA VAL A 104 9.94 41.32 -0.19
C VAL A 104 8.99 42.06 0.74
N ARG A 105 8.41 43.20 0.31
CA ARG A 105 7.38 43.90 1.09
C ARG A 105 6.13 43.04 1.30
N LYS A 106 5.72 42.25 0.30
CA LYS A 106 4.60 41.31 0.43
C LYS A 106 4.95 40.22 1.44
N LEU A 107 6.12 39.59 1.33
CA LEU A 107 6.63 38.60 2.28
C LEU A 107 6.62 39.15 3.72
N THR A 108 7.28 40.29 3.92
CA THR A 108 7.33 41.00 5.21
C THR A 108 5.93 41.33 5.72
N SER A 109 5.03 41.84 4.88
CA SER A 109 3.65 42.15 5.29
C SER A 109 2.83 40.91 5.66
N GLU A 110 3.05 39.78 4.99
CA GLU A 110 2.39 38.53 5.33
C GLU A 110 2.94 37.95 6.64
N MET A 111 4.25 38.05 6.86
CA MET A 111 4.89 37.68 8.13
C MET A 111 4.40 38.54 9.29
N ASP A 112 4.35 39.87 9.12
CA ASP A 112 3.81 40.80 10.12
C ASP A 112 2.32 40.49 10.40
N ALA A 113 1.54 40.12 9.38
CA ALA A 113 0.14 39.73 9.55
C ALA A 113 -0.03 38.41 10.33
N ILE A 114 0.91 37.47 10.16
CA ILE A 114 0.94 36.22 10.93
C ILE A 114 1.32 36.52 12.38
N GLU A 115 2.39 37.29 12.60
CA GLU A 115 2.86 37.67 13.94
C GLU A 115 1.78 38.41 14.75
N ASN A 116 1.10 39.38 14.14
CA ASN A 116 -0.03 40.08 14.76
C ASN A 116 -1.20 39.14 15.13
N ARG A 117 -1.46 38.11 14.31
CA ARG A 117 -2.50 37.11 14.62
C ARG A 117 -2.08 36.18 15.76
N LEU A 118 -0.82 35.76 15.79
CA LEU A 118 -0.25 34.96 16.87
C LEU A 118 -0.34 35.70 18.22
N GLN A 119 0.03 36.98 18.22
CA GLN A 119 -0.07 37.83 19.40
C GLN A 119 -1.52 37.97 19.88
N LYS A 120 -2.47 38.15 18.96
CA LYS A 120 -3.90 38.20 19.30
C LYS A 120 -4.42 36.90 19.91
N ILE A 121 -3.97 35.74 19.43
CA ILE A 121 -4.32 34.43 20.00
C ILE A 121 -3.74 34.28 21.40
N LYS A 122 -2.50 34.72 21.62
CA LYS A 122 -1.85 34.75 22.94
C LYS A 122 -2.64 35.60 23.94
N GLU A 123 -3.04 36.80 23.54
CA GLU A 123 -3.89 37.68 24.35
C GLU A 123 -5.26 37.05 24.66
N LEU A 124 -5.90 36.40 23.69
CA LEU A 124 -7.18 35.71 23.90
C LEU A 124 -7.01 34.52 24.86
N THR A 125 -5.91 33.78 24.74
CA THR A 125 -5.58 32.63 25.59
C THR A 125 -5.38 33.04 27.05
N GLU A 126 -4.71 34.17 27.28
CA GLU A 126 -4.52 34.77 28.60
C GLU A 126 -5.84 35.34 29.15
N ARG A 127 -6.62 36.04 28.32
CA ARG A 127 -7.85 36.76 28.70
C ARG A 127 -9.02 35.83 29.06
N TYR A 128 -9.15 34.67 28.39
CA TYR A 128 -10.19 33.69 28.69
C TYR A 128 -9.81 32.69 29.80
N GLY A 129 -8.64 32.84 30.43
CA GLY A 129 -8.29 32.04 31.58
C GLY A 129 -8.36 30.53 31.31
N ILE A 130 -7.80 30.09 30.19
CA ILE A 130 -7.74 28.69 29.70
C ILE A 130 -7.04 27.72 30.71
N ASN A 131 -6.60 28.25 31.86
CA ASN A 131 -6.19 27.53 33.06
C ASN A 131 -7.30 27.19 34.07
N LYS A 132 -8.60 27.48 33.82
CA LYS A 132 -9.69 27.05 34.71
C LYS A 132 -10.77 26.26 33.98
N LYS A 133 -10.92 25.02 34.47
CA LYS A 133 -11.90 23.98 34.10
C LYS A 133 -13.28 24.54 33.76
N LEU A 134 -13.83 24.16 32.61
CA LEU A 134 -15.27 24.08 32.40
C LEU A 134 -15.62 22.89 31.48
N SER A 135 -16.77 22.32 31.82
CA SER A 135 -17.28 21.00 31.51
C SER A 135 -17.95 20.88 30.14
N SER A 136 -17.90 19.64 29.64
CA SER A 136 -18.48 19.09 28.41
C SER A 136 -19.95 19.44 28.15
N SER A 137 -20.25 19.76 26.88
CA SER A 137 -21.61 19.67 26.32
C SER A 137 -21.62 18.69 25.14
N SER A 138 -22.56 17.75 25.20
CA SER A 138 -22.90 16.71 24.23
C SER A 138 -23.59 17.24 22.97
N VAL A 139 -23.32 16.63 21.80
CA VAL A 139 -24.01 16.85 20.51
C VAL A 139 -24.21 15.47 19.81
N PRO A 140 -25.32 15.23 19.06
CA PRO A 140 -25.92 13.90 18.84
C PRO A 140 -25.33 13.13 17.63
N PRO A 141 -25.66 11.84 17.44
CA PRO A 141 -25.00 10.99 16.45
C PRO A 141 -25.60 11.16 15.05
N ARG A 142 -24.78 11.20 13.99
CA ARG A 142 -25.23 10.88 12.61
C ARG A 142 -24.10 10.68 11.57
N ARG A 143 -24.12 9.45 11.04
CA ARG A 143 -23.93 8.90 9.67
C ARG A 143 -22.65 9.22 8.86
N PRO A 144 -21.85 8.19 8.50
CA PRO A 144 -20.76 8.30 7.52
C PRO A 144 -21.29 8.28 6.07
N ILE A 145 -20.52 8.90 5.16
CA ILE A 145 -20.73 8.97 3.71
C ILE A 145 -19.53 8.25 3.08
N ARG A 146 -19.75 7.24 2.22
CA ARG A 146 -18.68 6.49 1.56
C ARG A 146 -19.06 6.07 0.14
N GLY A 147 -18.07 6.15 -0.75
CA GLY A 147 -18.17 5.81 -2.17
C GLY A 147 -18.01 4.33 -2.46
N VAL A 148 -18.37 4.00 -3.70
CA VAL A 148 -18.39 2.67 -4.33
C VAL A 148 -16.96 2.22 -4.68
N MET A 149 -16.68 0.93 -4.51
CA MET A 149 -15.44 0.29 -4.96
C MET A 149 -15.77 -0.80 -6.00
N LEU A 150 -14.97 -0.84 -7.07
CA LEU A 150 -14.92 -1.92 -8.07
C LEU A 150 -13.57 -2.66 -7.92
N PRO A 151 -13.46 -3.95 -8.28
CA PRO A 151 -12.23 -4.73 -8.16
C PRO A 151 -11.21 -4.35 -9.24
N ASP A 152 -9.93 -4.28 -8.87
CA ASP A 152 -8.81 -4.12 -9.79
C ASP A 152 -8.24 -5.51 -10.14
N GLU A 153 -7.96 -5.70 -11.43
CA GLU A 153 -7.34 -6.88 -12.02
C GLU A 153 -5.85 -6.96 -11.62
N ASP A 154 -5.55 -7.65 -10.52
CA ASP A 154 -4.22 -8.26 -10.28
C ASP A 154 -4.29 -9.40 -9.23
N ASP A 155 -5.38 -10.16 -9.28
CA ASP A 155 -5.74 -11.18 -8.28
C ASP A 155 -5.24 -12.60 -8.66
N ARG A 156 -3.99 -12.71 -9.15
CA ARG A 156 -3.37 -14.02 -9.40
C ARG A 156 -2.44 -14.53 -8.29
N ASP A 157 -2.18 -13.75 -7.23
CA ASP A 157 -1.19 -14.12 -6.18
C ASP A 157 -1.74 -14.08 -4.74
N VAL A 158 -2.98 -14.53 -4.54
CA VAL A 158 -3.57 -14.70 -3.19
C VAL A 158 -4.06 -16.14 -3.01
N VAL A 159 -3.10 -17.06 -2.88
CA VAL A 159 -3.36 -18.38 -2.31
C VAL A 159 -2.97 -18.35 -0.83
N GLY A 160 -3.92 -18.79 0.01
CA GLY A 160 -3.89 -18.66 1.46
C GLY A 160 -2.63 -19.23 2.13
N LEU A 161 -2.30 -18.68 3.30
CA LEU A 161 -1.28 -19.20 4.18
C LEU A 161 -1.89 -19.32 5.58
N ASP A 162 -2.05 -20.55 6.07
CA ASP A 162 -2.34 -20.81 7.49
C ASP A 162 -1.64 -22.09 7.99
N ARG A 163 -1.20 -22.01 9.25
CA ARG A 163 -0.74 -23.04 10.23
C ARG A 163 0.67 -23.71 10.13
N GLY A 164 1.58 -23.25 11.02
CA GLY A 164 2.20 -24.07 12.08
C GLY A 164 3.60 -24.72 11.87
N GLY A 165 4.60 -24.33 12.69
CA GLY A 165 5.77 -25.18 13.00
C GLY A 165 7.15 -24.52 13.27
N ALA A 166 7.39 -24.11 14.53
CA ALA A 166 8.67 -23.89 15.24
C ALA A 166 9.88 -23.14 14.60
N LYS A 167 10.11 -21.95 15.17
CA LYS A 167 11.34 -21.26 15.61
C LYS A 167 12.48 -20.83 14.63
N ILE A 168 12.65 -19.50 14.65
CA ILE A 168 13.79 -18.61 14.35
C ILE A 168 13.93 -18.15 12.88
N GLY A 169 13.28 -17.02 12.58
CA GLY A 169 13.42 -16.21 11.35
C GLY A 169 12.40 -15.06 11.29
N PRO A 170 12.66 -13.96 10.55
CA PRO A 170 11.96 -12.65 10.65
C PRO A 170 10.52 -12.60 10.11
N THR A 171 9.80 -13.72 10.11
CA THR A 171 8.42 -13.87 9.58
C THR A 171 7.33 -13.34 10.52
N HIS A 172 7.70 -12.71 11.64
CA HIS A 172 6.81 -12.59 12.80
C HIS A 172 5.69 -11.54 12.75
N ILE A 173 5.60 -10.68 11.73
CA ILE A 173 4.52 -9.67 11.68
C ILE A 173 3.41 -10.01 10.66
N ILE A 174 3.63 -10.97 9.73
CA ILE A 174 2.50 -11.55 8.95
C ILE A 174 1.52 -12.28 9.90
N PHE A 175 2.01 -12.68 11.08
CA PHE A 175 1.24 -13.38 12.11
C PHE A 175 0.51 -12.48 13.13
N LEU A 176 0.31 -11.18 12.86
CA LEU A 176 -0.63 -10.36 13.67
C LEU A 176 -2.10 -10.69 13.38
N ALA A 177 -2.37 -11.53 12.37
CA ALA A 177 -3.53 -12.41 12.38
C ALA A 177 -3.33 -13.53 13.44
N SER A 178 -3.14 -13.15 14.70
CA SER A 178 -3.38 -14.04 15.83
C SER A 178 -4.86 -14.39 15.81
N SER A 179 -5.22 -15.41 15.02
CA SER A 179 -6.52 -16.02 15.14
C SER A 179 -6.45 -16.88 16.39
N LEU A 180 -7.34 -16.61 17.34
CA LEU A 180 -7.72 -17.63 18.29
C LEU A 180 -8.16 -18.86 17.51
N ASP A 181 -7.89 -20.03 18.08
CA ASP A 181 -8.26 -21.29 17.46
C ASP A 181 -9.77 -21.51 17.67
N LEU A 182 -10.56 -20.84 16.85
CA LEU A 182 -12.01 -20.94 16.81
C LEU A 182 -12.44 -22.20 16.01
N GLU A 183 -11.78 -23.35 16.23
CA GLU A 183 -12.01 -24.56 15.42
C GLU A 183 -13.45 -25.04 15.52
N ALA A 184 -14.03 -25.00 16.72
CA ALA A 184 -15.42 -25.38 16.95
C ALA A 184 -16.39 -24.45 16.20
N ASP A 185 -16.16 -23.14 16.28
CA ASP A 185 -17.00 -22.15 15.60
C ASP A 185 -16.85 -22.26 14.07
N GLU A 186 -15.62 -22.52 13.57
CA GLU A 186 -15.33 -22.77 12.16
C GLU A 186 -16.04 -24.03 11.67
N GLU A 187 -15.91 -25.14 12.39
CA GLU A 187 -16.52 -26.42 12.06
C GLU A 187 -18.05 -26.29 12.03
N GLU A 188 -18.65 -25.53 12.94
CA GLU A 188 -20.09 -25.28 12.90
C GLU A 188 -20.52 -24.55 11.62
N ILE A 189 -19.82 -23.50 11.22
CA ILE A 189 -20.13 -22.78 9.96
C ILE A 189 -19.91 -23.70 8.75
N VAL A 190 -18.82 -24.46 8.72
CA VAL A 190 -18.53 -25.42 7.64
C VAL A 190 -19.64 -26.47 7.55
N ASN A 191 -20.11 -27.01 8.68
CA ASN A 191 -21.20 -27.98 8.72
C ASN A 191 -22.52 -27.38 8.21
N ARG A 192 -22.83 -26.11 8.56
CA ARG A 192 -24.01 -25.40 8.03
C ARG A 192 -23.91 -25.18 6.51
N LEU A 193 -22.72 -24.88 5.99
CA LEU A 193 -22.49 -24.72 4.56
C LEU A 193 -22.60 -26.06 3.80
N LEU A 194 -22.11 -27.14 4.39
CA LEU A 194 -22.05 -28.47 3.78
C LEU A 194 -23.25 -29.36 4.09
N ASP A 195 -24.30 -28.84 4.73
CA ASP A 195 -25.51 -29.61 5.03
C ASP A 195 -26.12 -30.21 3.75
N GLN A 196 -26.04 -31.54 3.62
CA GLN A 196 -26.55 -32.27 2.46
C GLN A 196 -28.07 -32.53 2.54
N ASN A 197 -28.69 -32.32 3.71
CA ASN A 197 -30.13 -32.56 3.88
C ASN A 197 -30.99 -31.45 3.28
N THR A 198 -30.36 -30.34 2.85
CA THR A 198 -31.05 -29.17 2.30
C THR A 198 -30.60 -28.92 0.87
N PRO A 199 -31.30 -29.51 -0.13
CA PRO A 199 -30.91 -29.38 -1.53
C PRO A 199 -31.16 -27.96 -2.06
N ARG A 200 -32.20 -27.27 -1.58
CA ARG A 200 -32.46 -25.86 -1.94
C ARG A 200 -31.27 -24.95 -1.60
N ARG A 201 -31.17 -23.83 -2.32
CA ARG A 201 -30.29 -22.72 -1.96
C ARG A 201 -30.69 -22.19 -0.58
N ARG A 202 -29.74 -22.20 0.36
CA ARG A 202 -29.90 -21.68 1.73
C ARG A 202 -28.99 -20.49 1.98
N VAL A 203 -29.46 -19.53 2.78
CA VAL A 203 -28.63 -18.44 3.30
C VAL A 203 -28.19 -18.79 4.72
N VAL A 204 -26.88 -18.90 4.93
CA VAL A 204 -26.26 -19.00 6.25
C VAL A 204 -25.87 -17.59 6.67
N ALA A 205 -26.18 -17.18 7.89
CA ALA A 205 -25.86 -15.84 8.38
C ALA A 205 -25.00 -15.90 9.65
N ILE A 206 -23.94 -15.09 9.70
CA ILE A 206 -23.12 -14.84 10.89
C ILE A 206 -23.47 -13.45 11.42
N VAL A 207 -24.05 -13.38 12.61
CA VAL A 207 -24.57 -12.14 13.20
C VAL A 207 -23.78 -11.78 14.45
N GLY A 208 -23.44 -10.50 14.61
CA GLY A 208 -22.77 -10.02 15.83
C GLY A 208 -22.25 -8.59 15.74
N GLN A 209 -21.95 -7.98 16.88
CA GLN A 209 -21.39 -6.64 17.00
C GLN A 209 -20.09 -6.45 16.18
N GLY A 210 -19.75 -5.20 15.85
CA GLY A 210 -18.48 -4.84 15.21
C GLY A 210 -17.28 -5.26 16.09
N GLY A 211 -16.20 -5.74 15.45
CA GLY A 211 -14.98 -6.17 16.15
C GLY A 211 -15.00 -7.58 16.76
N LEU A 212 -16.11 -8.34 16.62
CA LEU A 212 -16.20 -9.74 17.08
C LEU A 212 -15.46 -10.76 16.20
N GLY A 213 -15.09 -10.40 14.96
CA GLY A 213 -14.36 -11.30 14.06
C GLY A 213 -15.24 -12.10 13.10
N LYS A 214 -16.46 -11.63 12.78
CA LYS A 214 -17.37 -12.28 11.82
C LYS A 214 -16.71 -12.58 10.47
N THR A 215 -16.08 -11.57 9.87
CA THR A 215 -15.28 -11.68 8.64
C THR A 215 -14.15 -12.70 8.80
N THR A 216 -13.50 -12.75 9.96
CA THR A 216 -12.44 -13.73 10.25
C THR A 216 -12.98 -15.17 10.25
N LEU A 217 -14.12 -15.39 10.91
CA LEU A 217 -14.78 -16.71 10.95
C LEU A 217 -15.27 -17.14 9.55
N ALA A 218 -15.91 -16.23 8.81
CA ALA A 218 -16.34 -16.48 7.43
C ALA A 218 -15.14 -16.79 6.52
N LYS A 219 -14.01 -16.09 6.65
CA LYS A 219 -12.78 -16.36 5.88
C LYS A 219 -12.20 -17.74 6.21
N LYS A 220 -12.20 -18.15 7.48
CA LYS A 220 -11.77 -19.50 7.88
C LYS A 220 -12.64 -20.57 7.21
N ALA A 221 -13.96 -20.46 7.32
CA ALA A 221 -14.89 -21.40 6.69
C ALA A 221 -14.75 -21.41 5.15
N TYR A 222 -14.65 -20.25 4.51
CA TYR A 222 -14.47 -20.13 3.05
C TYR A 222 -13.20 -20.81 2.54
N ASN A 223 -12.13 -20.75 3.34
CA ASN A 223 -10.82 -21.32 3.01
C ASN A 223 -10.65 -22.78 3.50
N SER A 224 -11.64 -23.35 4.17
CA SER A 224 -11.63 -24.75 4.57
C SER A 224 -11.56 -25.68 3.36
N ASP A 225 -10.68 -26.68 3.38
CA ASP A 225 -10.53 -27.62 2.25
C ASP A 225 -11.78 -28.49 2.03
N LYS A 226 -12.62 -28.66 3.05
CA LYS A 226 -13.95 -29.28 2.91
C LYS A 226 -14.84 -28.39 2.02
N VAL A 227 -14.87 -27.08 2.26
CA VAL A 227 -15.66 -26.11 1.47
C VAL A 227 -15.09 -25.96 0.06
N LYS A 228 -13.77 -25.86 -0.10
CA LYS A 228 -13.14 -25.72 -1.43
C LYS A 228 -13.47 -26.86 -2.40
N ARG A 229 -13.58 -28.09 -1.90
CA ARG A 229 -13.86 -29.29 -2.71
C ARG A 229 -15.32 -29.42 -3.14
N GLU A 230 -16.23 -28.87 -2.35
CA GLU A 230 -17.67 -29.10 -2.49
C GLU A 230 -18.38 -28.05 -3.36
N PHE A 231 -17.81 -26.85 -3.48
CA PHE A 231 -18.37 -25.75 -4.28
C PHE A 231 -17.50 -25.46 -5.51
N GLU A 232 -18.08 -25.66 -6.70
CA GLU A 232 -17.43 -25.38 -7.99
C GLU A 232 -17.20 -23.88 -8.21
N ILE A 233 -18.12 -23.05 -7.73
CA ILE A 233 -18.03 -21.59 -7.78
C ILE A 233 -17.99 -21.06 -6.36
N ARG A 234 -16.99 -20.22 -6.07
CA ARG A 234 -16.82 -19.58 -4.77
C ARG A 234 -16.49 -18.10 -5.00
N VAL A 235 -17.32 -17.21 -4.48
CA VAL A 235 -17.18 -15.76 -4.67
C VAL A 235 -17.23 -15.08 -3.31
N TRP A 236 -16.30 -14.17 -3.06
CA TRP A 236 -16.28 -13.32 -1.86
C TRP A 236 -16.50 -11.87 -2.24
N LEU A 237 -17.49 -11.22 -1.60
CA LEU A 237 -17.81 -9.82 -1.79
C LEU A 237 -17.73 -9.09 -0.45
N SER A 238 -17.06 -7.95 -0.40
CA SER A 238 -17.25 -6.98 0.69
C SER A 238 -18.36 -6.01 0.27
N ILE A 239 -19.40 -5.89 1.09
CA ILE A 239 -20.56 -5.06 0.80
C ILE A 239 -20.44 -3.75 1.58
N SER A 240 -20.36 -2.65 0.85
CA SER A 240 -20.41 -1.32 1.45
C SER A 240 -21.78 -1.03 2.05
N GLN A 241 -21.81 -0.20 3.12
CA GLN A 241 -23.06 0.30 3.72
C GLN A 241 -24.04 0.91 2.70
N GLN A 242 -23.48 1.58 1.70
CA GLN A 242 -24.19 2.12 0.54
C GLN A 242 -23.71 1.34 -0.68
N PHE A 243 -24.60 0.58 -1.33
CA PHE A 243 -24.28 -0.21 -2.51
C PHE A 243 -25.19 0.18 -3.68
N GLU A 244 -24.66 0.03 -4.89
CA GLU A 244 -25.47 0.02 -6.11
C GLU A 244 -25.52 -1.40 -6.64
N LEU A 245 -26.72 -1.85 -7.02
CA LEU A 245 -26.94 -3.23 -7.46
C LEU A 245 -26.04 -3.62 -8.65
N ILE A 246 -25.81 -2.71 -9.59
CA ILE A 246 -24.95 -2.98 -10.76
C ILE A 246 -23.52 -3.34 -10.35
N ASN A 247 -22.96 -2.65 -9.35
CA ASN A 247 -21.61 -2.90 -8.86
C ASN A 247 -21.52 -4.22 -8.10
N VAL A 248 -22.54 -4.54 -7.30
CA VAL A 248 -22.61 -5.84 -6.62
C VAL A 248 -22.68 -6.98 -7.64
N LEU A 249 -23.52 -6.84 -8.68
CA LEU A 249 -23.68 -7.87 -9.71
C LEU A 249 -22.45 -8.00 -10.61
N SER A 250 -21.77 -6.90 -10.93
CA SER A 250 -20.52 -6.94 -11.70
C SER A 250 -19.40 -7.61 -10.91
N MET A 251 -19.25 -7.27 -9.62
CA MET A 251 -18.29 -7.94 -8.72
C MET A 251 -18.58 -9.43 -8.57
N MET A 252 -19.86 -9.82 -8.47
CA MET A 252 -20.26 -11.22 -8.48
C MET A 252 -19.84 -11.92 -9.77
N LEU A 253 -20.16 -11.32 -10.92
CA LEU A 253 -19.86 -11.90 -12.21
C LEU A 253 -18.35 -12.04 -12.42
N GLU A 254 -17.59 -11.01 -12.06
CA GLU A 254 -16.14 -10.99 -12.11
C GLU A 254 -15.51 -12.08 -11.24
N GLY A 255 -16.07 -12.30 -10.04
CA GLY A 255 -15.67 -13.41 -9.17
C GLY A 255 -16.00 -14.80 -9.72
N VAL A 256 -16.94 -14.92 -10.66
CA VAL A 256 -17.23 -16.16 -11.39
C VAL A 256 -16.32 -16.32 -12.61
N ARG A 257 -16.12 -15.24 -13.39
CA ARG A 257 -15.23 -15.17 -14.55
C ARG A 257 -14.77 -13.74 -14.84
N PRO A 258 -13.59 -13.54 -15.46
CA PRO A 258 -13.19 -12.22 -15.94
C PRO A 258 -14.25 -11.59 -16.86
N LEU A 259 -14.46 -10.27 -16.70
CA LEU A 259 -15.36 -9.50 -17.55
C LEU A 259 -14.78 -9.33 -18.95
N ASN A 260 -15.62 -9.41 -19.98
CA ASN A 260 -15.19 -9.13 -21.35
C ASN A 260 -15.13 -7.61 -21.61
N GLN A 261 -14.56 -7.22 -22.77
CA GLN A 261 -14.37 -5.80 -23.10
C GLN A 261 -15.71 -5.04 -23.17
N ASP A 262 -16.75 -5.65 -23.74
CA ASP A 262 -18.09 -5.05 -23.85
C ASP A 262 -18.70 -4.79 -22.45
N GLU A 263 -18.55 -5.73 -21.52
CA GLU A 263 -19.00 -5.61 -20.12
C GLU A 263 -18.22 -4.53 -19.37
N LYS A 264 -16.91 -4.42 -19.61
CA LYS A 264 -16.07 -3.34 -19.05
C LYS A 264 -16.48 -1.97 -19.61
N GLU A 265 -16.85 -1.89 -20.88
CA GLU A 265 -17.35 -0.66 -21.50
C GLU A 265 -18.75 -0.29 -20.99
N LEU A 266 -19.64 -1.29 -20.82
CA LEU A 266 -20.96 -1.14 -20.20
C LEU A 266 -20.90 -0.57 -18.78
N LEU A 267 -19.83 -0.85 -18.02
CA LEU A 267 -19.59 -0.27 -16.70
C LEU A 267 -19.05 1.16 -16.75
N LYS A 268 -18.33 1.54 -17.81
CA LYS A 268 -17.78 2.90 -18.00
C LYS A 268 -18.86 3.89 -18.45
N ASP A 269 -19.83 3.43 -19.23
CA ASP A 269 -20.90 4.25 -19.77
C ASP A 269 -22.01 4.41 -18.71
N LEU A 270 -21.76 5.24 -17.68
CA LEU A 270 -22.53 5.37 -16.44
C LEU A 270 -23.99 5.90 -16.57
N LYS A 271 -24.61 5.82 -17.76
CA LYS A 271 -26.00 6.24 -18.01
C LYS A 271 -26.82 5.25 -18.87
N SER A 272 -26.42 3.97 -18.92
CA SER A 272 -27.30 2.87 -19.39
C SER A 272 -27.96 2.08 -18.24
N GLN A 273 -28.79 2.81 -17.50
CA GLN A 273 -30.04 2.41 -16.79
C GLN A 273 -30.67 1.05 -17.25
N PRO A 274 -31.46 0.38 -16.39
CA PRO A 274 -31.81 -1.05 -16.21
C PRO A 274 -31.20 -2.18 -17.05
N ARG A 275 -30.87 -1.94 -18.32
CA ARG A 275 -30.38 -2.95 -19.27
C ARG A 275 -29.04 -3.54 -18.85
N ALA A 276 -28.09 -2.73 -18.34
CA ALA A 276 -26.80 -3.23 -17.87
C ALA A 276 -26.98 -4.12 -16.63
N THR A 277 -27.69 -3.63 -15.60
CA THR A 277 -28.03 -4.43 -14.41
C THR A 277 -28.74 -5.73 -14.78
N GLN A 278 -29.69 -5.68 -15.72
CA GLN A 278 -30.42 -6.85 -16.20
C GLN A 278 -29.52 -7.80 -17.02
N HIS A 279 -28.55 -7.28 -17.78
CA HIS A 279 -27.54 -8.08 -18.47
C HIS A 279 -26.68 -8.85 -17.48
N PHE A 280 -26.06 -8.16 -16.50
CA PHE A 280 -25.27 -8.79 -15.44
C PHE A 280 -26.09 -9.84 -14.67
N ALA A 281 -27.33 -9.50 -14.30
CA ALA A 281 -28.23 -10.42 -13.60
C ALA A 281 -28.52 -11.69 -14.42
N ARG A 282 -28.90 -11.56 -15.69
CA ARG A 282 -29.20 -12.73 -16.56
C ARG A 282 -27.97 -13.59 -16.78
N HIS A 283 -26.82 -12.96 -17.03
CA HIS A 283 -25.58 -13.67 -17.29
C HIS A 283 -25.12 -14.43 -16.04
N LEU A 284 -25.09 -13.78 -14.88
CA LEU A 284 -24.77 -14.41 -13.60
C LEU A 284 -25.71 -15.58 -13.30
N ASN A 285 -27.02 -15.39 -13.46
CA ASN A 285 -28.00 -16.46 -13.27
C ASN A 285 -27.73 -17.66 -14.19
N SER A 286 -27.40 -17.42 -15.46
CA SER A 286 -27.13 -18.49 -16.43
C SER A 286 -25.90 -19.32 -16.06
N LEU A 287 -24.82 -18.68 -15.59
CA LEU A 287 -23.58 -19.36 -15.18
C LEU A 287 -23.74 -20.17 -13.90
N LEU A 288 -24.55 -19.68 -12.96
CA LEU A 288 -24.77 -20.33 -11.66
C LEU A 288 -25.77 -21.49 -11.72
N LYS A 289 -26.64 -21.57 -12.74
CA LYS A 289 -27.76 -22.54 -12.78
C LYS A 289 -27.33 -24.00 -12.67
N GLN A 290 -26.21 -24.38 -13.31
CA GLN A 290 -25.77 -25.77 -13.39
C GLN A 290 -24.64 -26.11 -12.43
N LYS A 291 -24.16 -25.14 -11.63
CA LYS A 291 -22.98 -25.30 -10.79
C LYS A 291 -23.34 -25.10 -9.33
N ARG A 292 -22.74 -25.90 -8.45
CA ARG A 292 -22.90 -25.67 -7.01
C ARG A 292 -22.04 -24.49 -6.58
N TYR A 293 -22.68 -23.43 -6.08
CA TYR A 293 -22.00 -22.17 -5.76
C TYR A 293 -22.07 -21.81 -4.27
N LEU A 294 -21.05 -21.11 -3.81
CA LEU A 294 -20.99 -20.40 -2.53
C LEU A 294 -20.69 -18.92 -2.80
N ILE A 295 -21.62 -18.04 -2.43
CA ILE A 295 -21.42 -16.59 -2.52
C ILE A 295 -21.40 -16.01 -1.12
N ILE A 296 -20.33 -15.29 -0.79
CA ILE A 296 -20.17 -14.61 0.50
C ILE A 296 -20.44 -13.13 0.30
N MET A 297 -21.37 -12.59 1.08
CA MET A 297 -21.68 -11.16 1.17
C MET A 297 -21.26 -10.71 2.58
N ASP A 298 -20.07 -10.14 2.68
CA ASP A 298 -19.47 -9.69 3.94
C ASP A 298 -19.97 -8.29 4.32
N ASP A 299 -20.29 -8.10 5.59
CA ASP A 299 -20.77 -6.88 6.25
C ASP A 299 -22.01 -6.24 5.61
N VAL A 300 -23.09 -7.03 5.44
CA VAL A 300 -24.37 -6.52 4.90
C VAL A 300 -25.11 -5.65 5.92
N TRP A 301 -25.51 -4.45 5.50
CA TRP A 301 -26.14 -3.43 6.35
C TRP A 301 -27.65 -3.21 6.13
N THR A 302 -28.20 -3.70 5.02
CA THR A 302 -29.63 -3.55 4.72
C THR A 302 -30.20 -4.86 4.18
N PRO A 303 -31.48 -5.19 4.49
CA PRO A 303 -32.13 -6.36 3.92
C PRO A 303 -32.43 -6.19 2.42
N ASP A 304 -32.52 -4.94 1.95
CA ASP A 304 -32.85 -4.57 0.58
C ASP A 304 -31.88 -5.18 -0.44
N LEU A 305 -30.62 -5.39 -0.06
CA LEU A 305 -29.63 -6.08 -0.90
C LEU A 305 -30.09 -7.49 -1.26
N TRP A 306 -30.51 -8.26 -0.25
CA TRP A 306 -30.93 -9.63 -0.46
C TRP A 306 -32.18 -9.68 -1.34
N ASP A 307 -33.14 -8.78 -1.11
CA ASP A 307 -34.35 -8.69 -1.92
C ASP A 307 -34.06 -8.43 -3.40
N GLN A 308 -32.98 -7.71 -3.71
CA GLN A 308 -32.57 -7.40 -5.09
C GLN A 308 -31.77 -8.53 -5.76
N VAL A 309 -31.01 -9.34 -5.01
CA VAL A 309 -30.12 -10.38 -5.57
C VAL A 309 -30.70 -11.80 -5.49
N LYS A 310 -31.72 -12.04 -4.64
CA LYS A 310 -32.29 -13.39 -4.43
C LYS A 310 -32.85 -14.04 -5.69
N ASP A 311 -33.36 -13.27 -6.64
CA ASP A 311 -33.90 -13.79 -7.90
C ASP A 311 -32.82 -13.97 -8.98
N VAL A 312 -31.68 -13.28 -8.81
CA VAL A 312 -30.52 -13.42 -9.68
C VAL A 312 -29.76 -14.72 -9.39
N LEU A 313 -29.66 -15.08 -8.12
CA LEU A 313 -28.99 -16.31 -7.69
C LEU A 313 -29.93 -17.51 -7.89
N PRO A 314 -29.64 -18.49 -8.74
CA PRO A 314 -30.60 -19.56 -9.04
C PRO A 314 -30.71 -20.56 -7.89
N ASN A 315 -31.94 -20.96 -7.56
CA ASN A 315 -32.21 -22.06 -6.63
C ASN A 315 -32.55 -23.32 -7.43
N THR A 316 -31.52 -24.09 -7.80
CA THR A 316 -31.64 -25.30 -8.64
C THR A 316 -31.53 -26.60 -7.85
N GLU A 317 -31.80 -26.54 -6.54
CA GLU A 317 -31.78 -27.70 -5.63
C GLU A 317 -30.45 -28.49 -5.63
N ASN A 318 -29.35 -27.83 -5.96
CA ASN A 318 -28.02 -28.41 -6.07
C ASN A 318 -27.13 -28.18 -4.83
N GLY A 319 -27.71 -27.80 -3.70
CA GLY A 319 -26.97 -27.55 -2.45
C GLY A 319 -26.17 -26.24 -2.43
N SER A 320 -26.49 -25.28 -3.30
CA SER A 320 -25.83 -23.96 -3.31
C SER A 320 -26.07 -23.16 -2.02
N ARG A 321 -25.15 -22.28 -1.66
CA ARG A 321 -25.18 -21.52 -0.41
C ARG A 321 -24.86 -20.04 -0.64
N VAL A 322 -25.46 -19.20 0.20
CA VAL A 322 -25.05 -17.80 0.38
C VAL A 322 -24.65 -17.62 1.84
N LEU A 323 -23.49 -17.05 2.12
CA LEU A 323 -23.06 -16.71 3.47
C LEU A 323 -23.13 -15.19 3.63
N ILE A 324 -23.92 -14.71 4.59
CA ILE A 324 -24.01 -13.29 4.92
C ILE A 324 -23.32 -13.07 6.27
N THR A 325 -22.42 -12.10 6.37
CA THR A 325 -22.03 -11.56 7.68
C THR A 325 -22.73 -10.23 7.90
N THR A 326 -23.23 -9.99 9.11
CA THR A 326 -23.96 -8.75 9.41
C THR A 326 -23.91 -8.40 10.89
N ARG A 327 -24.11 -7.12 11.20
CA ARG A 327 -24.32 -6.62 12.56
C ARG A 327 -25.80 -6.62 12.97
N ILE A 328 -26.70 -6.86 12.01
CA ILE A 328 -28.15 -6.64 12.17
C ILE A 328 -28.87 -7.98 12.01
N SER A 329 -29.37 -8.53 13.13
CA SER A 329 -30.05 -9.84 13.16
C SER A 329 -31.24 -9.95 12.20
N ASN A 330 -32.00 -8.86 12.02
CA ASN A 330 -33.15 -8.81 11.11
C ASN A 330 -32.78 -9.14 9.65
N ILE A 331 -31.55 -8.85 9.22
CA ILE A 331 -31.09 -9.17 7.85
C ILE A 331 -31.01 -10.68 7.66
N ALA A 332 -30.53 -11.41 8.65
CA ALA A 332 -30.46 -12.87 8.59
C ALA A 332 -31.84 -13.51 8.47
N THR A 333 -32.78 -13.11 9.33
CA THR A 333 -34.14 -13.66 9.35
C THR A 333 -34.92 -13.34 8.08
N LYS A 334 -34.72 -12.14 7.50
CA LYS A 334 -35.30 -11.79 6.20
C LYS A 334 -34.67 -12.55 5.05
N ALA A 335 -33.37 -12.85 5.13
CA ALA A 335 -32.67 -13.53 4.06
C ALA A 335 -33.10 -15.01 3.91
N ASP A 336 -33.23 -15.71 5.04
CA ASP A 336 -33.78 -17.07 5.08
C ASP A 336 -34.40 -17.34 6.46
N SER A 337 -35.72 -17.23 6.55
CA SER A 337 -36.46 -17.42 7.82
C SER A 337 -36.44 -18.85 8.34
N THR A 338 -35.93 -19.80 7.57
CA THR A 338 -35.85 -21.22 7.96
C THR A 338 -34.43 -21.65 8.33
N CYS A 339 -33.46 -20.74 8.29
CA CYS A 339 -32.10 -20.96 8.75
C CYS A 339 -31.79 -20.02 9.90
N ASP A 340 -31.63 -20.57 11.10
CA ASP A 340 -31.27 -19.75 12.26
C ASP A 340 -29.89 -19.10 12.05
N PRO A 341 -29.74 -17.80 12.34
CA PRO A 341 -28.45 -17.14 12.28
C PRO A 341 -27.50 -17.77 13.30
N TYR A 342 -26.23 -17.87 12.91
CA TYR A 342 -25.15 -18.11 13.85
C TYR A 342 -24.84 -16.80 14.57
N ASN A 343 -25.26 -16.70 15.84
CA ASN A 343 -24.98 -15.55 16.68
C ASN A 343 -23.57 -15.69 17.26
N MET A 344 -22.66 -14.83 16.82
CA MET A 344 -21.27 -14.86 17.23
C MET A 344 -21.14 -14.55 18.72
N ARG A 345 -20.52 -15.47 19.46
CA ARG A 345 -20.23 -15.30 20.89
C ARG A 345 -19.08 -14.31 21.11
N TYR A 346 -19.06 -13.72 22.30
CA TYR A 346 -17.85 -13.09 22.83
C TYR A 346 -16.81 -14.17 23.18
N LEU A 347 -15.54 -13.76 23.21
CA LEU A 347 -14.48 -14.66 23.67
C LEU A 347 -14.64 -14.99 25.16
N SER A 348 -14.22 -16.18 25.56
CA SER A 348 -14.03 -16.49 26.97
C SER A 348 -12.93 -15.62 27.56
N VAL A 349 -12.85 -15.55 28.90
CA VAL A 349 -11.82 -14.76 29.58
C VAL A 349 -10.43 -15.36 29.32
N GLU A 350 -10.35 -16.67 29.14
CA GLU A 350 -9.13 -17.42 28.82
C GLU A 350 -8.68 -17.15 27.38
N GLU A 351 -9.60 -17.27 26.41
CA GLU A 351 -9.34 -16.92 25.01
C GLU A 351 -8.92 -15.45 24.86
N SER A 352 -9.58 -14.56 25.61
CA SER A 352 -9.28 -13.13 25.60
C SER A 352 -7.88 -12.82 26.13
N GLN A 353 -7.45 -13.50 27.20
CA GLN A 353 -6.09 -13.40 27.72
C GLN A 353 -5.08 -13.90 26.71
N GLU A 354 -5.34 -15.05 26.09
CA GLU A 354 -4.44 -15.61 25.10
C GLU A 354 -4.25 -14.64 23.93
N LEU A 355 -5.35 -14.09 23.38
CA LEU A 355 -5.28 -13.11 22.31
C LEU A 355 -4.55 -11.83 22.74
N LEU A 356 -4.88 -11.27 23.90
CA LEU A 356 -4.21 -10.08 24.43
C LEU A 356 -2.70 -10.29 24.53
N LEU A 357 -2.27 -11.40 25.12
CA LEU A 357 -0.87 -11.73 25.35
C LEU A 357 -0.12 -12.01 24.05
N LYS A 358 -0.74 -12.71 23.08
CA LYS A 358 -0.14 -12.89 21.75
C LYS A 358 0.15 -11.56 21.06
N ASN A 359 -0.72 -10.56 21.25
CA ASN A 359 -0.51 -9.22 20.67
C ASN A 359 0.42 -8.33 21.52
N ALA A 360 0.48 -8.54 22.83
CA ALA A 360 1.42 -7.83 23.71
C ALA A 360 2.86 -8.36 23.58
N PHE A 361 3.04 -9.62 23.20
CA PHE A 361 4.35 -10.27 23.05
C PHE A 361 4.53 -10.88 21.65
N PRO A 362 4.52 -10.08 20.57
CA PRO A 362 4.53 -10.60 19.19
C PRO A 362 5.79 -11.38 18.82
N PHE A 363 6.90 -11.17 19.55
CA PHE A 363 8.21 -11.77 19.28
C PHE A 363 8.72 -12.68 20.40
N GLN A 364 7.93 -12.89 21.46
CA GLN A 364 8.38 -13.56 22.68
C GLN A 364 7.32 -14.53 23.19
N ASP A 365 7.74 -15.55 23.93
CA ASP A 365 6.79 -16.44 24.62
C ASP A 365 6.18 -15.71 25.83
N PRO A 366 4.86 -15.46 25.86
CA PRO A 366 4.22 -14.76 26.97
C PRO A 366 4.45 -15.44 28.32
N LYS A 367 4.68 -16.76 28.34
CA LYS A 367 4.86 -17.54 29.57
C LYS A 367 6.03 -17.04 30.43
N ALA A 368 7.05 -16.45 29.82
CA ALA A 368 8.20 -15.89 30.54
C ALA A 368 7.83 -14.70 31.43
N TYR A 369 6.72 -14.00 31.14
CA TYR A 369 6.35 -12.74 31.81
C TYR A 369 5.10 -12.85 32.68
N LEU A 370 4.32 -13.92 32.52
CA LEU A 370 3.03 -14.12 33.21
C LEU A 370 3.13 -13.98 34.74
N HIS A 371 4.16 -14.55 35.37
CA HIS A 371 4.31 -14.51 36.83
C HIS A 371 4.47 -13.07 37.37
N GLY A 372 5.11 -12.19 36.62
CA GLY A 372 5.30 -10.78 36.99
C GLY A 372 4.10 -9.88 36.72
N LEU A 373 3.12 -10.34 35.95
CA LEU A 373 1.94 -9.57 35.54
C LEU A 373 0.68 -9.90 36.35
N SER A 374 0.70 -10.97 37.15
CA SER A 374 -0.38 -11.37 38.05
C SER A 374 -1.74 -11.45 37.31
N ASP A 375 -2.77 -10.77 37.82
CA ASP A 375 -4.13 -10.78 37.28
C ASP A 375 -4.41 -9.68 36.23
N LEU A 376 -3.41 -8.88 35.84
CA LEU A 376 -3.60 -7.78 34.89
C LEU A 376 -4.15 -8.24 33.53
N PRO A 377 -3.68 -9.34 32.90
CA PRO A 377 -4.26 -9.81 31.64
C PRO A 377 -5.77 -10.10 31.75
N LYS A 378 -6.22 -10.65 32.88
CA LYS A 378 -7.65 -10.91 33.15
C LYS A 378 -8.44 -9.61 33.30
N LYS A 379 -7.86 -8.63 34.01
CA LYS A 379 -8.47 -7.31 34.19
C LYS A 379 -8.63 -6.61 32.85
N PHE A 380 -7.61 -6.60 32.00
CA PHE A 380 -7.69 -6.06 30.64
C PHE A 380 -8.75 -6.78 29.80
N ALA A 381 -8.82 -8.11 29.86
CA ALA A 381 -9.81 -8.89 29.11
C ALA A 381 -11.25 -8.46 29.44
N ARG A 382 -11.59 -8.40 30.73
CA ARG A 382 -12.89 -7.92 31.22
C ARG A 382 -13.17 -6.49 30.79
N LYS A 383 -12.16 -5.63 30.93
CA LYS A 383 -12.21 -4.22 30.55
C LYS A 383 -12.45 -4.02 29.04
N CYS A 384 -11.95 -4.91 28.19
CA CYS A 384 -12.19 -4.89 26.75
C CYS A 384 -13.54 -5.52 26.32
N GLY A 385 -14.39 -5.93 27.28
CA GLY A 385 -15.64 -6.63 27.00
C GLY A 385 -15.45 -7.94 26.24
N ASN A 386 -14.27 -8.57 26.36
CA ASN A 386 -13.87 -9.75 25.59
C ASN A 386 -14.02 -9.60 24.06
N LEU A 387 -13.93 -8.37 23.53
CA LEU A 387 -13.99 -8.09 22.10
C LEU A 387 -12.61 -8.30 21.45
N PRO A 388 -12.48 -9.17 20.43
CA PRO A 388 -11.20 -9.45 19.77
C PRO A 388 -10.46 -8.20 19.28
N LEU A 389 -11.15 -7.27 18.62
CA LEU A 389 -10.52 -6.04 18.12
C LEU A 389 -9.97 -5.16 19.27
N ALA A 390 -10.75 -4.97 20.33
CA ALA A 390 -10.32 -4.20 21.49
C ALA A 390 -9.09 -4.82 22.17
N LEU A 391 -9.10 -6.15 22.32
CA LEU A 391 -7.98 -6.91 22.89
C LEU A 391 -6.72 -6.78 22.03
N LYS A 392 -6.84 -6.83 20.70
CA LYS A 392 -5.69 -6.62 19.79
C LYS A 392 -5.09 -5.23 19.95
N ILE A 393 -5.94 -4.21 20.03
CA ILE A 393 -5.50 -2.81 20.16
C ILE A 393 -4.82 -2.55 21.49
N VAL A 394 -5.41 -3.03 22.59
CA VAL A 394 -4.80 -2.92 23.91
C VAL A 394 -3.50 -3.74 23.98
N GLY A 395 -3.49 -4.96 23.44
CA GLY A 395 -2.29 -5.80 23.34
C GLY A 395 -1.17 -5.11 22.56
N GLY A 396 -1.49 -4.54 21.39
CA GLY A 396 -0.55 -3.76 20.59
C GLY A 396 0.01 -2.55 21.35
N ARG A 397 -0.82 -1.84 22.15
CA ARG A 397 -0.34 -0.76 23.01
C ARG A 397 0.60 -1.24 24.10
N LEU A 398 0.31 -2.39 24.71
CA LEU A 398 1.11 -3.03 25.75
C LEU A 398 2.47 -3.54 25.22
N SER A 399 2.54 -3.93 23.94
CA SER A 399 3.79 -4.38 23.30
C SER A 399 4.91 -3.33 23.29
N ARG A 400 4.55 -2.05 23.50
CA ARG A 400 5.46 -0.90 23.55
C ARG A 400 5.92 -0.54 24.96
N GLU A 401 5.50 -1.30 25.95
CA GLU A 401 5.67 -0.97 27.36
C GLU A 401 6.42 -2.10 28.07
N LEU A 402 7.22 -1.76 29.08
CA LEU A 402 7.93 -2.76 29.86
C LEU A 402 6.93 -3.75 30.48
N PRO A 403 7.10 -5.08 30.31
CA PRO A 403 6.16 -6.10 30.79
C PRO A 403 6.28 -6.29 32.31
N THR A 404 5.90 -5.26 33.04
CA THR A 404 5.96 -5.15 34.49
C THR A 404 4.58 -4.76 35.02
N TYR A 405 4.24 -5.25 36.22
CA TYR A 405 2.97 -4.93 36.86
C TYR A 405 2.70 -3.41 36.88
N ASN A 406 3.66 -2.61 37.34
CA ASN A 406 3.49 -1.16 37.50
C ASN A 406 3.21 -0.44 36.17
N SER A 407 3.89 -0.82 35.10
CA SER A 407 3.73 -0.16 33.79
C SER A 407 2.37 -0.48 33.17
N TRP A 408 2.00 -1.77 33.19
CA TRP A 408 0.70 -2.22 32.68
C TRP A 408 -0.47 -1.73 33.54
N HIS A 409 -0.32 -1.69 34.86
CA HIS A 409 -1.34 -1.17 35.77
C HIS A 409 -1.61 0.33 35.55
N LYS A 410 -0.59 1.14 35.27
CA LYS A 410 -0.79 2.56 34.92
C LYS A 410 -1.66 2.74 33.67
N ILE A 411 -1.47 1.88 32.67
CA ILE A 411 -2.29 1.89 31.44
C ILE A 411 -3.72 1.49 31.80
N LEU A 412 -3.89 0.42 32.57
CA LEU A 412 -5.20 -0.03 33.05
C LEU A 412 -5.98 1.07 33.82
N GLN A 413 -5.26 1.91 34.57
CA GLN A 413 -5.83 3.06 35.28
C GLN A 413 -6.21 4.20 34.34
N LYS A 414 -5.34 4.56 33.39
CA LYS A 414 -5.59 5.64 32.40
C LYS A 414 -6.82 5.39 31.54
N LEU A 415 -7.13 4.12 31.31
CA LEU A 415 -8.35 3.75 30.59
C LEU A 415 -9.61 4.33 31.27
N ASN A 416 -9.61 4.67 32.57
CA ASN A 416 -10.74 5.33 33.26
C ASN A 416 -12.11 4.66 32.97
N TRP A 417 -12.08 3.33 32.85
CA TRP A 417 -13.27 2.50 32.64
C TRP A 417 -13.83 2.16 34.03
N HIS A 418 -15.04 2.63 34.32
CA HIS A 418 -15.81 2.17 35.47
C HIS A 418 -16.24 0.73 35.24
N ASP A 419 -16.19 -0.11 36.28
CA ASP A 419 -16.72 -1.48 36.20
C ASP A 419 -18.24 -1.41 35.95
N GLY A 420 -18.69 -2.01 34.84
CA GLY A 420 -20.11 -2.08 34.48
C GLY A 420 -20.59 -1.08 33.42
N ASP A 421 -19.76 -0.12 32.99
CA ASP A 421 -20.07 0.66 31.79
C ASP A 421 -19.77 -0.19 30.55
N GLU A 422 -20.81 -0.60 29.80
CA GLU A 422 -20.67 -1.14 28.45
C GLU A 422 -20.17 -0.04 27.50
N LYS A 423 -18.89 0.34 27.60
CA LYS A 423 -18.27 1.22 26.61
C LYS A 423 -18.07 0.44 25.33
N ASN A 424 -18.63 0.98 24.25
CA ASN A 424 -18.54 0.39 22.92
C ASN A 424 -17.06 0.29 22.48
N CYS A 425 -16.74 -0.69 21.63
CA CYS A 425 -15.42 -0.88 21.04
C CYS A 425 -14.78 0.44 20.56
N THR A 426 -15.59 1.35 20.04
CA THR A 426 -15.23 2.70 19.58
C THR A 426 -14.47 3.53 20.61
N ASP A 427 -14.84 3.49 21.89
CA ASP A 427 -14.20 4.28 22.94
C ASP A 427 -12.77 3.80 23.22
N ILE A 428 -12.56 2.48 23.11
CA ILE A 428 -11.26 1.83 23.27
C ILE A 428 -10.35 2.25 22.10
N LEU A 429 -10.88 2.22 20.88
CA LEU A 429 -10.14 2.66 19.69
C LEU A 429 -9.76 4.14 19.79
N ALA A 430 -10.70 5.00 20.18
CA ALA A 430 -10.45 6.43 20.36
C ALA A 430 -9.37 6.69 21.43
N THR A 431 -9.41 5.98 22.56
CA THR A 431 -8.38 6.10 23.61
C THR A 431 -7.01 5.67 23.10
N SER A 432 -6.93 4.59 22.32
CA SER A 432 -5.68 4.14 21.70
C SER A 432 -5.10 5.16 20.71
N TYR A 433 -5.97 5.82 19.93
CA TYR A 433 -5.55 6.94 19.08
C TYR A 433 -4.99 8.10 19.90
N GLU A 434 -5.61 8.47 21.03
CA GLU A 434 -5.09 9.57 21.85
C GLU A 434 -3.73 9.26 22.46
N ASP A 435 -3.49 8.00 22.85
CA ASP A 435 -2.21 7.49 23.36
C ASP A 435 -1.14 7.28 22.26
N THR A 436 -1.48 7.50 20.99
CA THR A 436 -0.55 7.37 19.86
C THR A 436 0.34 8.60 19.76
N PRO A 437 1.67 8.45 19.55
CA PRO A 437 2.59 9.57 19.41
C PRO A 437 2.14 10.59 18.35
N ALA A 438 2.38 11.88 18.63
CA ALA A 438 1.91 12.97 17.78
C ALA A 438 2.39 12.85 16.31
N TYR A 439 3.59 12.29 16.08
CA TYR A 439 4.14 12.07 14.74
C TYR A 439 3.41 10.98 13.93
N LEU A 440 2.75 10.02 14.58
CA LEU A 440 1.98 8.96 13.90
C LEU A 440 0.54 9.37 13.60
N LYS A 441 -0.03 10.32 14.35
CA LYS A 441 -1.43 10.75 14.19
C LYS A 441 -1.76 11.18 12.74
N PRO A 442 -0.94 12.01 12.05
CA PRO A 442 -1.17 12.34 10.63
C PRO A 442 -1.13 11.12 9.71
N CYS A 443 -0.18 10.20 9.94
CA CYS A 443 -0.05 8.96 9.18
C CYS A 443 -1.28 8.05 9.33
N PHE A 444 -1.81 7.93 10.54
CA PHE A 444 -3.05 7.18 10.81
C PHE A 444 -4.28 7.82 10.16
N MET A 445 -4.47 9.14 10.29
CA MET A 445 -5.61 9.83 9.66
C MET A 445 -5.55 9.75 8.13
N TYR A 446 -4.36 9.57 7.54
CA TYR A 446 -4.20 9.39 6.09
C TYR A 446 -4.89 8.13 5.56
N PHE A 447 -5.16 7.13 6.41
CA PHE A 447 -5.91 5.92 6.01
C PHE A 447 -7.38 6.22 5.68
N ALA A 448 -7.95 7.32 6.19
CA ALA A 448 -9.30 7.78 5.83
C ALA A 448 -9.44 8.09 4.33
N LEU A 449 -8.32 8.28 3.63
CA LEU A 449 -8.24 8.51 2.19
C LEU A 449 -8.80 7.36 1.35
N TYR A 450 -8.56 6.13 1.80
CA TYR A 450 -8.89 4.93 1.05
C TYR A 450 -10.33 4.49 1.33
N PRO A 451 -10.97 3.71 0.45
CA PRO A 451 -12.23 3.04 0.79
C PRO A 451 -12.08 2.04 1.95
N GLU A 452 -13.22 1.58 2.49
CA GLU A 452 -13.25 0.44 3.44
C GLU A 452 -12.59 -0.80 2.81
N ASP A 453 -11.87 -1.57 3.64
CA ASP A 453 -11.19 -2.81 3.25
C ASP A 453 -10.19 -2.73 2.08
N TYR A 454 -9.89 -1.52 1.58
CA TYR A 454 -8.94 -1.32 0.49
C TYR A 454 -7.57 -1.90 0.85
N GLN A 455 -7.01 -2.70 -0.06
CA GLN A 455 -5.65 -3.23 0.10
C GLN A 455 -4.66 -2.17 -0.37
N ILE A 456 -4.03 -1.50 0.60
CA ILE A 456 -3.15 -0.36 0.36
C ILE A 456 -1.74 -0.84 0.06
N LYS A 457 -1.21 -0.46 -1.11
CA LYS A 457 0.21 -0.63 -1.43
C LYS A 457 1.04 0.37 -0.62
N VAL A 458 2.08 -0.11 0.05
CA VAL A 458 2.84 0.68 1.03
C VAL A 458 3.77 1.70 0.40
N GLU A 459 4.48 1.37 -0.69
CA GLU A 459 5.46 2.30 -1.26
C GLU A 459 4.83 3.65 -1.71
N PRO A 460 3.68 3.69 -2.42
CA PRO A 460 3.03 4.96 -2.72
C PRO A 460 2.61 5.73 -1.47
N LEU A 461 2.11 5.04 -0.44
CA LEU A 461 1.71 5.64 0.83
C LEU A 461 2.89 6.34 1.52
N ILE A 462 4.04 5.68 1.59
CA ILE A 462 5.28 6.24 2.17
C ILE A 462 5.71 7.49 1.40
N ARG A 463 5.77 7.42 0.07
CA ARG A 463 6.15 8.57 -0.77
C ARG A 463 5.20 9.75 -0.58
N MET A 464 3.90 9.49 -0.35
CA MET A 464 2.93 10.51 -0.01
C MET A 464 3.20 11.12 1.37
N TRP A 465 3.43 10.33 2.42
CA TRP A 465 3.78 10.85 3.76
C TRP A 465 5.05 11.71 3.76
N VAL A 466 6.07 11.31 2.99
CA VAL A 466 7.29 12.10 2.78
C VAL A 466 6.96 13.42 2.07
N SER A 467 6.15 13.37 1.01
CA SER A 467 5.79 14.57 0.23
C SER A 467 4.91 15.55 1.02
N GLU A 468 4.06 15.03 1.92
CA GLU A 468 3.28 15.81 2.89
C GLU A 468 4.17 16.52 3.92
N GLY A 469 5.40 16.03 4.14
CA GLY A 469 6.30 16.53 5.18
C GLY A 469 5.99 15.98 6.57
N PHE A 470 5.26 14.85 6.68
CA PHE A 470 5.01 14.21 7.98
C PHE A 470 6.26 13.56 8.57
N ILE A 471 7.22 13.26 7.71
CA ILE A 471 8.42 12.52 8.07
C ILE A 471 9.59 13.50 8.15
N PRO A 472 10.21 13.67 9.34
CA PRO A 472 11.35 14.58 9.48
C PRO A 472 12.61 13.97 8.85
N GLU A 473 13.47 14.83 8.30
CA GLU A 473 14.82 14.42 7.90
C GLU A 473 15.67 14.21 9.17
N LYS A 474 16.35 13.06 9.24
CA LYS A 474 17.24 12.69 10.35
C LYS A 474 18.61 12.35 9.81
N ASN A 475 19.65 12.70 10.56
CA ASN A 475 21.02 12.34 10.20
C ASN A 475 21.19 10.82 10.23
N GLY A 476 21.60 10.24 9.10
CA GLY A 476 21.94 8.82 8.99
C GLY A 476 20.80 7.88 8.58
N THR A 477 19.56 8.35 8.47
CA THR A 477 18.42 7.56 7.95
C THR A 477 17.63 8.36 6.92
N THR A 478 17.16 7.70 5.88
CA THR A 478 16.28 8.34 4.88
C THR A 478 14.90 8.60 5.45
N MET A 479 14.16 9.52 4.83
CA MET A 479 12.75 9.75 5.20
C MET A 479 11.89 8.53 4.89
N GLU A 480 12.21 7.78 3.83
CA GLU A 480 11.51 6.57 3.46
C GLU A 480 11.67 5.48 4.53
N GLU A 481 12.90 5.23 5.03
CA GLU A 481 13.14 4.30 6.14
C GLU A 481 12.41 4.75 7.42
N THR A 482 12.43 6.05 7.74
CA THR A 482 11.70 6.58 8.91
C THR A 482 10.18 6.39 8.76
N ALA A 483 9.65 6.50 7.53
CA ALA A 483 8.25 6.27 7.23
C ALA A 483 7.88 4.78 7.32
N GLU A 484 8.77 3.87 6.91
CA GLU A 484 8.64 2.43 7.11
C GLU A 484 8.56 2.09 8.61
N ASP A 485 9.44 2.68 9.43
CA ASP A 485 9.40 2.52 10.89
C ASP A 485 8.08 3.01 11.49
N TYR A 486 7.52 4.13 10.98
CA TYR A 486 6.23 4.66 11.42
C TYR A 486 5.08 3.70 11.07
N LEU A 487 5.11 3.13 9.87
CA LEU A 487 4.14 2.13 9.43
C LEU A 487 4.23 0.85 10.27
N GLU A 488 5.44 0.37 10.55
CA GLU A 488 5.66 -0.77 11.43
C GLU A 488 5.17 -0.50 12.84
N GLU A 489 5.37 0.71 13.37
CA GLU A 489 4.84 1.08 14.68
C GLU A 489 3.30 1.06 14.70
N LEU A 490 2.64 1.56 13.65
CA LEU A 490 1.18 1.47 13.52
C LEU A 490 0.70 0.01 13.45
N ALA A 491 1.44 -0.85 12.75
CA ALA A 491 1.14 -2.28 12.66
C ALA A 491 1.31 -2.98 14.02
N LEU A 492 2.40 -2.71 14.74
CA LEU A 492 2.66 -3.24 16.08
C LEU A 492 1.61 -2.78 17.10
N ARG A 493 1.11 -1.55 16.97
CA ARG A 493 -0.02 -1.03 17.76
C ARG A 493 -1.37 -1.63 17.36
N SER A 494 -1.40 -2.52 16.36
CA SER A 494 -2.62 -3.10 15.77
C SER A 494 -3.58 -2.07 15.18
N MET A 495 -3.13 -0.85 14.89
CA MET A 495 -3.95 0.20 14.25
C MET A 495 -4.11 -0.01 12.74
N ILE A 496 -3.26 -0.85 12.15
CA ILE A 496 -3.37 -1.34 10.77
C ILE A 496 -3.07 -2.85 10.75
N GLN A 497 -3.53 -3.51 9.69
CA GLN A 497 -3.32 -4.92 9.43
C GLN A 497 -2.31 -5.09 8.30
N VAL A 498 -1.30 -5.94 8.52
CA VAL A 498 -0.36 -6.34 7.47
C VAL A 498 -1.01 -7.42 6.61
N VAL A 499 -1.13 -7.16 5.31
CA VAL A 499 -1.73 -8.10 4.34
C VAL A 499 -0.66 -8.98 3.69
N LYS A 500 0.44 -8.37 3.24
CA LYS A 500 1.55 -9.07 2.60
C LYS A 500 2.87 -8.35 2.90
N ARG A 501 3.96 -9.10 3.03
CA ARG A 501 5.33 -8.57 3.12
C ARG A 501 6.13 -8.92 1.89
N HIS A 502 7.14 -8.11 1.60
CA HIS A 502 8.23 -8.47 0.69
C HIS A 502 9.09 -9.57 1.32
N TYR A 503 9.89 -10.27 0.50
CA TYR A 503 10.79 -11.31 1.00
C TYR A 503 11.91 -10.74 1.87
N ASN A 504 12.30 -9.47 1.66
CA ASN A 504 13.23 -8.75 2.55
C ASN A 504 12.62 -8.43 3.93
N GLY A 505 11.32 -8.67 4.12
CA GLY A 505 10.62 -8.50 5.37
C GLY A 505 9.83 -7.20 5.47
N SER A 506 9.95 -6.22 4.57
CA SER A 506 9.16 -4.98 4.66
C SER A 506 7.68 -5.20 4.30
N ILE A 507 6.78 -4.32 4.75
CA ILE A 507 5.34 -4.42 4.44
C ILE A 507 5.11 -4.04 2.97
N LYS A 508 4.55 -4.97 2.19
CA LYS A 508 4.16 -4.74 0.78
C LYS A 508 2.76 -4.15 0.66
N TYR A 509 1.82 -4.77 1.38
CA TYR A 509 0.42 -4.38 1.42
C TYR A 509 -0.09 -4.34 2.87
N CYS A 510 -0.86 -3.32 3.19
CA CYS A 510 -1.59 -3.20 4.46
C CYS A 510 -3.07 -2.89 4.22
N ARG A 511 -3.86 -2.99 5.29
CA ARG A 511 -5.29 -2.67 5.32
C ARG A 511 -5.63 -2.05 6.67
N ILE A 512 -6.66 -1.23 6.75
CA ILE A 512 -7.20 -0.73 8.02
C ILE A 512 -8.54 -1.41 8.30
N HIS A 513 -8.79 -1.78 9.57
CA HIS A 513 -10.06 -2.38 9.98
C HIS A 513 -11.19 -1.34 9.89
N ASP A 514 -12.40 -1.73 9.50
CA ASP A 514 -13.56 -0.83 9.30
C ASP A 514 -13.80 0.20 10.44
N LEU A 515 -13.84 -0.23 11.71
CA LEU A 515 -14.03 0.62 12.88
C LEU A 515 -12.85 1.58 13.14
N LEU A 516 -11.63 1.17 12.78
CA LEU A 516 -10.45 2.04 12.84
C LEU A 516 -10.44 3.05 11.69
N HIS A 517 -10.96 2.65 10.52
CA HIS A 517 -11.16 3.54 9.40
C HIS A 517 -12.20 4.61 9.73
N ASP A 518 -13.33 4.21 10.34
CA ASP A 518 -14.35 5.14 10.85
C ASP A 518 -13.75 6.15 11.82
N LEU A 519 -12.92 5.67 12.76
CA LEU A 519 -12.19 6.55 13.68
C LEU A 519 -11.20 7.46 12.93
N ALA A 520 -10.50 6.97 11.92
CA ALA A 520 -9.60 7.80 11.11
C ALA A 520 -10.37 8.92 10.38
N ILE A 521 -11.56 8.63 9.83
CA ILE A 521 -12.45 9.63 9.22
C ILE A 521 -12.92 10.64 10.27
N GLU A 522 -13.38 10.17 11.42
CA GLU A 522 -13.85 11.03 12.52
C GLU A 522 -12.73 11.98 12.96
N LYS A 523 -11.54 11.46 13.23
CA LYS A 523 -10.37 12.27 13.62
C LYS A 523 -9.90 13.20 12.51
N ALA A 524 -9.95 12.76 11.25
CA ALA A 524 -9.64 13.63 10.12
C ALA A 524 -10.61 14.81 10.03
N LYS A 525 -11.91 14.60 10.29
CA LYS A 525 -12.92 15.67 10.33
C LYS A 525 -12.75 16.58 11.54
N GLU A 526 -12.59 16.02 12.75
CA GLU A 526 -12.38 16.78 13.98
C GLU A 526 -11.20 17.76 13.87
N ASN A 527 -10.15 17.36 13.15
CA ASN A 527 -8.93 18.13 12.98
C ASN A 527 -8.87 18.92 11.66
N ASN A 528 -9.95 18.97 10.86
CA ASN A 528 -9.96 19.56 9.51
C ASN A 528 -8.80 19.08 8.63
N PHE A 529 -8.37 17.82 8.80
CA PHE A 529 -7.18 17.26 8.15
C PHE A 529 -7.41 16.92 6.69
N LEU A 530 -8.51 16.22 6.41
CA LEU A 530 -8.86 15.64 5.11
C LEU A 530 -10.38 15.67 4.93
N GLN A 531 -10.83 16.17 3.79
CA GLN A 531 -12.22 16.14 3.37
C GLN A 531 -12.42 15.04 2.31
N ILE A 532 -13.44 14.19 2.51
CA ILE A 532 -13.86 13.18 1.53
C ILE A 532 -15.10 13.71 0.81
N ILE A 533 -15.07 13.74 -0.52
CA ILE A 533 -16.12 14.27 -1.40
C ILE A 533 -16.63 13.13 -2.29
N SER A 534 -17.94 12.94 -2.37
CA SER A 534 -18.58 11.89 -3.18
C SER A 534 -19.88 12.36 -3.83
N ASN A 535 -20.27 11.74 -4.95
CA ASN A 535 -21.37 12.20 -5.83
C ASN A 535 -22.78 12.16 -5.24
N GLN A 536 -23.03 11.43 -4.15
CA GLN A 536 -24.40 11.18 -3.67
C GLN A 536 -24.76 11.94 -2.38
N GLY A 537 -23.91 12.87 -1.95
CA GLY A 537 -24.19 13.75 -0.81
C GLY A 537 -24.44 15.17 -1.26
N ASN A 538 -25.67 15.48 -1.70
CA ASN A 538 -26.13 16.85 -1.97
C ASN A 538 -26.33 17.64 -0.66
N ASN A 539 -25.33 17.62 0.23
CA ASN A 539 -25.22 18.57 1.32
C ASN A 539 -24.15 19.55 0.87
N GLY A 540 -24.58 20.68 0.31
CA GLY A 540 -23.71 21.81 0.09
C GLY A 540 -23.01 22.16 1.40
N CYS A 541 -21.77 21.68 1.57
CA CYS A 541 -20.86 22.26 2.54
C CYS A 541 -20.32 23.53 1.91
N THR A 542 -21.15 24.56 1.86
CA THR A 542 -20.67 25.93 2.06
C THR A 542 -20.24 26.06 3.52
N SER A 543 -19.18 25.35 3.93
CA SER A 543 -18.55 25.62 5.21
C SER A 543 -17.34 26.51 4.96
N SER A 544 -17.30 27.65 5.66
CA SER A 544 -16.22 28.63 5.63
C SER A 544 -14.91 28.11 6.25
N THR A 545 -14.64 26.80 6.14
CA THR A 545 -13.50 26.10 6.73
C THR A 545 -12.45 25.86 5.68
N THR A 546 -11.23 26.28 5.98
CA THR A 546 -10.00 26.08 5.21
C THR A 546 -9.67 24.59 5.10
N VAL A 547 -9.91 23.99 3.93
CA VAL A 547 -9.56 22.57 3.68
C VAL A 547 -8.20 22.50 2.99
N HIS A 548 -7.27 21.74 3.60
CA HIS A 548 -5.92 21.57 3.08
C HIS A 548 -5.72 20.27 2.30
N ARG A 549 -6.55 19.25 2.53
CA ARG A 549 -6.50 17.97 1.78
C ARG A 549 -7.90 17.53 1.41
N ALA A 550 -8.06 17.05 0.18
CA ALA A 550 -9.34 16.56 -0.33
C ALA A 550 -9.17 15.27 -1.12
N ALA A 551 -10.11 14.35 -0.95
CA ALA A 551 -10.20 13.11 -1.70
C ALA A 551 -11.56 13.00 -2.38
N PHE A 552 -11.57 12.77 -3.68
CA PHE A 552 -12.78 12.59 -4.48
C PHE A 552 -13.01 11.11 -4.76
N HIS A 553 -14.16 10.60 -4.34
CA HIS A 553 -14.61 9.22 -4.57
C HIS A 553 -15.78 9.25 -5.56
N GLY A 554 -15.57 8.81 -6.81
CA GLY A 554 -16.57 8.76 -7.88
C GLY A 554 -16.31 9.70 -9.07
N ASP A 555 -17.28 9.76 -10.00
CA ASP A 555 -17.22 10.55 -11.25
C ASP A 555 -17.22 12.05 -11.00
N CYS A 556 -16.40 12.79 -11.74
CA CYS A 556 -16.04 14.17 -11.41
C CYS A 556 -16.57 15.17 -12.44
N GLU A 557 -17.89 15.26 -12.63
CA GLU A 557 -18.47 16.34 -13.46
C GLU A 557 -18.49 17.70 -12.71
N ASP A 558 -18.53 17.72 -11.36
CA ASP A 558 -18.79 18.94 -10.56
C ASP A 558 -17.67 19.42 -9.59
N VAL A 559 -16.41 18.99 -9.77
CA VAL A 559 -15.31 19.32 -8.82
C VAL A 559 -14.99 20.81 -8.71
N VAL A 560 -15.35 21.59 -9.73
CA VAL A 560 -15.08 23.04 -9.78
C VAL A 560 -15.78 23.79 -8.63
N GLN A 561 -16.79 23.20 -7.99
CA GLN A 561 -17.50 23.81 -6.86
C GLN A 561 -16.76 23.69 -5.50
N TYR A 562 -15.75 22.81 -5.39
CA TYR A 562 -15.05 22.52 -4.12
C TYR A 562 -13.67 23.20 -4.02
N THR A 563 -13.34 24.14 -4.91
CA THR A 563 -12.00 24.72 -5.06
C THR A 563 -11.73 25.82 -4.03
N GLY A 564 -11.15 25.45 -2.89
CA GLY A 564 -10.54 26.39 -1.96
C GLY A 564 -9.11 26.81 -2.38
N PRO A 565 -8.71 28.09 -2.24
CA PRO A 565 -7.35 28.55 -2.57
C PRO A 565 -6.24 27.94 -1.68
N ASN A 566 -6.63 27.28 -0.59
CA ASN A 566 -5.73 26.73 0.43
C ASN A 566 -5.50 25.21 0.31
N LEU A 567 -6.06 24.58 -0.73
CA LEU A 567 -5.90 23.15 -0.96
C LEU A 567 -4.45 22.82 -1.34
N ARG A 568 -3.87 21.84 -0.65
CA ARG A 568 -2.47 21.39 -0.81
C ARG A 568 -2.37 19.97 -1.32
N SER A 569 -3.30 19.10 -0.97
CA SER A 569 -3.29 17.72 -1.42
C SER A 569 -4.62 17.34 -2.01
N LEU A 570 -4.57 16.78 -3.21
CA LEU A 570 -5.74 16.40 -3.98
C LEU A 570 -5.59 14.96 -4.45
N PHE A 571 -6.58 14.15 -4.08
CA PHE A 571 -6.61 12.72 -4.37
C PHE A 571 -7.85 12.33 -5.16
N PHE A 572 -7.66 11.40 -6.10
CA PHE A 572 -8.75 10.83 -6.90
C PHE A 572 -8.86 9.32 -6.70
N VAL A 573 -10.06 8.89 -6.34
CA VAL A 573 -10.49 7.50 -6.21
C VAL A 573 -11.67 7.31 -7.18
N GLY A 574 -11.36 7.15 -8.47
CA GLY A 574 -12.38 7.12 -9.52
C GLY A 574 -11.80 7.18 -10.93
N TYR A 575 -12.67 7.21 -11.94
CA TYR A 575 -12.31 7.18 -13.37
C TYR A 575 -12.01 8.57 -13.96
N ASP A 576 -12.68 9.61 -13.47
CA ASP A 576 -12.60 10.96 -14.02
C ASP A 576 -11.50 11.83 -13.40
N THR A 577 -10.98 12.77 -14.19
CA THR A 577 -10.07 13.82 -13.75
C THR A 577 -10.73 15.19 -13.90
N PRO A 578 -10.87 15.97 -12.82
CA PRO A 578 -11.43 17.31 -12.91
C PRO A 578 -10.44 18.30 -13.49
N ASN A 579 -10.97 19.48 -13.87
CA ASN A 579 -10.12 20.60 -14.23
C ASN A 579 -9.33 21.11 -13.01
N ILE A 580 -8.01 20.89 -13.03
CA ILE A 580 -7.09 21.29 -11.96
C ILE A 580 -6.39 22.63 -12.22
N ASP A 581 -6.66 23.33 -13.34
CA ASP A 581 -5.93 24.56 -13.73
C ASP A 581 -6.08 25.72 -12.73
N SER A 582 -7.11 25.68 -11.88
CA SER A 582 -7.41 26.69 -10.86
C SER A 582 -6.47 26.61 -9.65
N PHE A 583 -5.85 25.44 -9.40
CA PHE A 583 -5.02 25.24 -8.22
C PHE A 583 -3.61 25.83 -8.38
N ARG A 584 -3.09 26.46 -7.32
CA ARG A 584 -1.76 27.09 -7.30
C ARG A 584 -0.82 26.52 -6.24
N ASN A 585 -1.38 26.06 -5.11
CA ASN A 585 -0.61 25.67 -3.92
C ASN A 585 -0.59 24.16 -3.67
N LEU A 586 -0.93 23.34 -4.69
CA LEU A 586 -0.90 21.89 -4.56
C LEU A 586 0.52 21.39 -4.39
N LYS A 587 0.74 20.61 -3.33
CA LYS A 587 1.93 19.81 -3.02
C LYS A 587 1.77 18.38 -3.48
N ILE A 588 0.56 17.83 -3.40
CA ILE A 588 0.28 16.46 -3.83
C ILE A 588 -0.88 16.46 -4.80
N LEU A 589 -0.64 15.79 -5.93
CA LEU A 589 -1.66 15.45 -6.90
C LEU A 589 -1.48 13.97 -7.24
N CYS A 590 -2.41 13.15 -6.74
CA CYS A 590 -2.26 11.70 -6.79
C CYS A 590 -3.59 11.03 -7.14
N ARG A 591 -3.52 9.98 -7.95
CA ARG A 591 -4.65 9.07 -8.17
C ARG A 591 -4.37 7.74 -7.48
N ILE A 592 -5.33 7.27 -6.70
CA ILE A 592 -5.14 6.11 -5.82
C ILE A 592 -5.41 4.79 -6.53
N ASN A 593 -6.31 4.78 -7.52
CA ASN A 593 -6.66 3.58 -8.31
C ASN A 593 -5.92 3.58 -9.66
N TYR A 594 -5.57 2.40 -10.17
CA TYR A 594 -4.76 2.17 -11.39
C TYR A 594 -5.54 2.31 -12.70
N TYR A 595 -6.75 2.86 -12.67
CA TYR A 595 -7.55 2.96 -13.88
C TYR A 595 -7.02 4.06 -14.82
N THR A 596 -6.99 3.71 -16.10
CA THR A 596 -6.82 4.66 -17.21
C THR A 596 -7.98 5.63 -17.20
N GLY A 597 -7.71 6.87 -16.77
CA GLY A 597 -8.67 7.96 -16.85
C GLY A 597 -8.16 9.09 -17.73
N PRO A 598 -9.02 10.05 -18.06
CA PRO A 598 -8.68 11.11 -18.98
C PRO A 598 -7.58 12.02 -18.41
N HIS A 599 -7.02 12.76 -19.33
CA HIS A 599 -5.93 13.69 -19.19
C HIS A 599 -6.12 14.78 -18.12
N SER A 600 -5.08 15.04 -17.33
CA SER A 600 -5.01 16.28 -16.56
C SER A 600 -4.11 17.30 -17.26
N LYS A 601 -4.67 18.49 -17.54
CA LYS A 601 -3.86 19.66 -17.92
C LYS A 601 -3.16 20.14 -16.67
N ILE A 602 -1.85 19.90 -16.59
CA ILE A 602 -1.07 20.44 -15.48
C ILE A 602 -0.68 21.87 -15.82
N SER A 603 -1.16 22.81 -15.01
CA SER A 603 -0.80 24.22 -15.12
C SER A 603 0.62 24.49 -14.62
N LYS A 604 1.38 25.31 -15.36
CA LYS A 604 2.70 25.84 -14.91
C LYS A 604 2.66 26.59 -13.58
N LYS A 605 1.47 26.92 -13.07
CA LYS A 605 1.26 27.64 -11.81
C LYS A 605 1.47 26.76 -10.57
N MET A 606 1.48 25.43 -10.73
CA MET A 606 1.64 24.47 -9.63
C MET A 606 3.12 24.28 -9.26
N THR A 607 3.79 25.36 -8.86
CA THR A 607 5.23 25.33 -8.55
C THR A 607 5.55 24.59 -7.25
N GLN A 608 4.54 24.38 -6.39
CA GLN A 608 4.69 23.74 -5.08
C GLN A 608 4.56 22.22 -5.09
N LEU A 609 4.34 21.63 -6.26
CA LEU A 609 4.10 20.20 -6.36
C LEU A 609 5.34 19.39 -5.98
N ARG A 610 5.15 18.44 -5.05
CA ARG A 610 6.15 17.49 -4.54
C ARG A 610 5.87 16.06 -4.99
N TYR A 611 4.59 15.72 -5.12
CA TYR A 611 4.16 14.41 -5.60
C TYR A 611 3.23 14.57 -6.78
N PHE A 612 3.62 14.00 -7.92
CA PHE A 612 2.76 13.82 -9.07
C PHE A 612 2.73 12.34 -9.43
N GLY A 613 1.58 11.68 -9.27
CA GLY A 613 1.54 10.23 -9.45
C GLY A 613 0.25 9.65 -9.99
N ASN A 614 0.42 8.56 -10.74
CA ASN A 614 -0.62 7.66 -11.25
C ASN A 614 -1.54 8.32 -12.30
N TYR A 615 -0.95 9.16 -13.16
CA TYR A 615 -1.61 9.74 -14.32
C TYR A 615 -1.16 9.04 -15.59
N THR A 616 -2.15 8.64 -16.38
CA THR A 616 -2.02 7.79 -17.56
C THR A 616 -1.62 8.53 -18.82
N ARG A 617 -1.66 9.89 -18.85
CA ARG A 617 -1.10 10.65 -19.98
C ARG A 617 -0.95 12.16 -19.73
N PRO A 618 0.27 12.74 -19.79
CA PRO A 618 0.43 14.14 -20.14
C PRO A 618 -0.08 14.35 -21.59
N GLU A 619 -1.10 15.19 -21.81
CA GLU A 619 -1.72 15.40 -23.15
C GLU A 619 -0.77 15.84 -24.26
N SER A 620 0.34 16.45 -23.88
CA SER A 620 1.17 17.21 -24.81
C SER A 620 2.60 17.40 -24.28
N ALA A 621 3.49 17.67 -25.23
CA ALA A 621 4.75 18.40 -25.05
C ALA A 621 4.70 19.51 -23.97
N THR A 622 3.60 20.27 -23.94
CA THR A 622 3.40 21.37 -22.99
C THR A 622 3.29 20.89 -21.54
N CYS A 623 2.76 19.70 -21.28
CA CYS A 623 2.67 19.14 -19.93
C CYS A 623 4.06 18.77 -19.39
N TRP A 624 4.90 18.11 -20.20
CA TRP A 624 6.30 17.85 -19.84
C TRP A 624 7.10 19.12 -19.59
N LYS A 625 6.88 20.14 -20.43
CA LYS A 625 7.42 21.49 -20.19
C LYS A 625 6.96 22.02 -18.85
N ASN A 626 5.69 21.93 -18.49
CA ASN A 626 5.19 22.41 -17.20
C ASN A 626 5.78 21.62 -16.02
N ILE A 627 5.87 20.29 -16.11
CA ILE A 627 6.50 19.43 -15.10
C ILE A 627 7.96 19.83 -14.89
N SER A 628 8.70 20.13 -15.96
CA SER A 628 10.10 20.56 -15.83
C SER A 628 10.32 21.87 -15.07
N HIS A 629 9.26 22.67 -14.85
CA HIS A 629 9.31 23.87 -14.02
C HIS A 629 8.98 23.59 -12.54
N MET A 630 8.58 22.37 -12.17
CA MET A 630 8.25 21.98 -10.79
C MET A 630 9.51 21.68 -10.01
N ARG A 631 10.07 22.71 -9.38
CA ARG A 631 11.37 22.64 -8.70
C ARG A 631 11.36 21.88 -7.37
N ASN A 632 10.18 21.75 -6.77
CA ASN A 632 9.98 21.05 -5.50
C ASN A 632 9.57 19.59 -5.70
N LEU A 633 9.51 19.10 -6.94
CA LEU A 633 9.02 17.77 -7.25
C LEU A 633 9.99 16.70 -6.69
N GLN A 634 9.46 15.80 -5.87
CA GLN A 634 10.20 14.72 -5.22
C GLN A 634 9.82 13.36 -5.84
N THR A 635 8.55 13.14 -6.14
CA THR A 635 8.05 11.90 -6.76
C THR A 635 7.34 12.20 -8.06
N LEU A 636 7.78 11.53 -9.13
CA LEU A 636 7.13 11.50 -10.43
C LEU A 636 6.75 10.06 -10.77
N HIS A 637 5.46 9.76 -10.84
CA HIS A 637 4.95 8.44 -11.22
C HIS A 637 3.98 8.55 -12.40
N ILE A 638 4.40 8.03 -13.56
CA ILE A 638 3.66 8.15 -14.83
C ILE A 638 3.40 6.76 -15.42
N ASP A 639 2.15 6.54 -15.81
CA ASP A 639 1.64 5.25 -16.28
C ASP A 639 1.18 5.32 -17.76
N SER A 640 1.92 6.07 -18.61
CA SER A 640 1.46 6.51 -19.94
C SER A 640 2.15 5.85 -21.13
N THR A 641 1.34 5.53 -22.16
CA THR A 641 1.65 4.64 -23.30
C THR A 641 2.26 5.27 -24.54
N ASN A 642 2.41 6.60 -24.62
CA ASN A 642 3.06 7.27 -25.74
C ASN A 642 3.52 8.68 -25.36
N ASP A 643 4.84 8.97 -25.40
CA ASP A 643 5.38 10.21 -25.98
C ASP A 643 6.93 10.33 -26.00
N ARG A 644 7.36 11.28 -26.84
CA ARG A 644 8.67 11.61 -27.44
C ARG A 644 9.54 12.61 -26.60
N PRO A 645 10.76 13.02 -27.04
CA PRO A 645 11.92 13.38 -26.19
C PRO A 645 11.95 14.80 -25.55
N GLU A 646 10.81 15.47 -25.31
CA GLU A 646 10.82 16.80 -24.65
C GLU A 646 10.98 16.73 -23.12
N ALA A 647 11.15 15.54 -22.55
CA ALA A 647 11.27 15.33 -21.11
C ALA A 647 12.69 15.54 -20.54
N ASP A 648 13.72 15.81 -21.35
CA ASP A 648 15.10 15.96 -20.85
C ASP A 648 15.23 17.05 -19.76
N ASN A 649 14.36 18.05 -19.78
CA ASN A 649 14.36 19.12 -18.79
C ASN A 649 13.93 18.66 -17.38
N ILE A 650 13.26 17.52 -17.22
CA ILE A 650 12.88 17.04 -15.88
C ILE A 650 14.11 16.73 -15.01
N TRP A 651 15.23 16.35 -15.64
CA TRP A 651 16.48 16.01 -14.96
C TRP A 651 17.19 17.23 -14.35
N ASN A 652 16.69 18.43 -14.62
CA ASN A 652 17.13 19.65 -13.95
C ASN A 652 16.57 19.78 -12.52
N ILE A 653 15.51 19.01 -12.18
CA ILE A 653 14.87 19.04 -10.87
C ILE A 653 15.72 18.25 -9.86
N LYS A 654 16.48 18.96 -9.04
CA LYS A 654 17.43 18.36 -8.07
C LYS A 654 16.78 17.75 -6.84
N THR A 655 15.51 18.08 -6.58
CA THR A 655 14.70 17.54 -5.48
C THR A 655 14.14 16.16 -5.77
N LEU A 656 14.24 15.65 -7.02
CA LEU A 656 13.71 14.34 -7.40
C LEU A 656 14.33 13.23 -6.56
N ARG A 657 13.47 12.41 -5.96
CA ARG A 657 13.77 11.21 -5.18
C ARG A 657 13.31 9.94 -5.89
N HIS A 658 12.15 9.98 -6.54
CA HIS A 658 11.57 8.82 -7.21
C HIS A 658 11.04 9.20 -8.59
N VAL A 659 11.50 8.48 -9.61
CA VAL A 659 10.97 8.51 -10.97
C VAL A 659 10.53 7.10 -11.35
N LEU A 660 9.23 6.93 -11.53
CA LEU A 660 8.57 5.65 -11.73
C LEU A 660 7.79 5.71 -13.04
N LEU A 661 8.18 4.86 -13.99
CA LEU A 661 7.54 4.77 -15.28
C LEU A 661 7.02 3.34 -15.48
N ASN A 662 5.98 3.19 -16.30
CA ASN A 662 5.43 1.88 -16.60
C ASN A 662 6.45 1.01 -17.40
N PRO A 663 6.74 -0.23 -16.97
CA PRO A 663 7.65 -1.16 -17.65
C PRO A 663 7.30 -1.49 -19.11
N SER A 664 6.03 -1.42 -19.49
CA SER A 664 5.59 -1.60 -20.87
C SER A 664 6.13 -0.51 -21.82
N HIS A 665 6.80 0.54 -21.30
CA HIS A 665 7.22 1.71 -22.08
C HIS A 665 8.74 1.91 -22.08
N ARG A 666 9.37 1.44 -23.16
CA ARG A 666 10.83 1.47 -23.37
C ARG A 666 11.34 2.76 -24.04
N SER A 667 10.61 3.87 -23.98
CA SER A 667 10.92 5.09 -24.75
C SER A 667 11.58 6.21 -23.95
N PHE A 668 11.43 6.24 -22.61
CA PHE A 668 11.89 7.37 -21.80
C PHE A 668 13.40 7.31 -21.56
N LEU A 669 14.13 8.30 -22.06
CA LEU A 669 15.59 8.37 -21.92
C LEU A 669 15.99 8.80 -20.51
N GLY A 670 17.02 8.13 -19.95
CA GLY A 670 17.56 8.46 -18.63
C GLY A 670 18.17 9.86 -18.52
N PRO A 671 18.72 10.26 -17.38
CA PRO A 671 19.32 11.58 -17.23
C PRO A 671 20.56 11.77 -18.13
N PRO A 672 20.82 12.96 -18.70
CA PRO A 672 22.07 13.24 -19.40
C PRO A 672 23.34 12.97 -18.56
N PRO A 673 24.49 12.60 -19.15
CA PRO A 673 25.77 12.31 -18.47
C PRO A 673 26.18 13.32 -17.39
N ASN A 674 26.11 14.62 -17.69
CA ASN A 674 26.54 15.69 -16.78
C ASN A 674 25.50 16.04 -15.70
N THR A 675 24.44 15.23 -15.58
CA THR A 675 23.39 15.48 -14.60
C THR A 675 23.83 14.98 -13.24
N ASN A 676 23.79 15.87 -12.26
CA ASN A 676 23.90 15.52 -10.84
C ASN A 676 22.51 15.50 -10.21
N LEU A 677 22.08 14.36 -9.65
CA LEU A 677 20.80 14.18 -8.98
C LEU A 677 21.05 13.55 -7.59
N PRO A 678 21.43 14.38 -6.59
CA PRO A 678 21.92 13.87 -5.31
C PRO A 678 20.81 13.22 -4.47
N ASN A 679 19.54 13.57 -4.69
CA ASN A 679 18.42 13.07 -3.89
C ASN A 679 17.75 11.83 -4.49
N LEU A 680 18.12 11.42 -5.70
CA LEU A 680 17.44 10.36 -6.44
C LEU A 680 17.72 8.99 -5.81
N GLN A 681 16.67 8.31 -5.37
CA GLN A 681 16.70 6.99 -4.73
C GLN A 681 16.08 5.88 -5.58
N THR A 682 15.08 6.21 -6.41
CA THR A 682 14.38 5.23 -7.24
C THR A 682 14.29 5.73 -8.68
N LEU A 683 14.71 4.87 -9.60
CA LEU A 683 14.65 5.13 -11.03
C LEU A 683 14.17 3.86 -11.74
N ILE A 684 12.92 3.86 -12.19
CA ILE A 684 12.29 2.66 -12.77
C ILE A 684 11.94 2.85 -14.25
N SER A 685 12.20 1.80 -15.05
CA SER A 685 11.84 1.68 -16.46
C SER A 685 12.44 2.78 -17.35
N ILE A 686 13.75 2.96 -17.24
CA ILE A 686 14.49 4.00 -17.98
C ILE A 686 15.33 3.42 -19.10
N ARG A 687 15.19 3.98 -20.30
CA ARG A 687 16.05 3.64 -21.44
C ARG A 687 17.43 4.26 -21.28
N VAL A 688 18.45 3.42 -21.45
CA VAL A 688 19.86 3.82 -21.48
C VAL A 688 20.13 4.84 -22.60
N ARG A 689 20.80 5.95 -22.28
CA ARG A 689 21.21 6.94 -23.30
C ARG A 689 22.46 6.51 -24.04
N LYS A 690 22.49 6.80 -25.35
CA LYS A 690 23.71 6.64 -26.15
C LYS A 690 24.84 7.60 -25.74
N SER A 691 24.55 8.72 -25.08
CA SER A 691 25.60 9.64 -24.62
C SER A 691 26.33 9.16 -23.36
N TRP A 692 25.72 8.29 -22.54
CA TRP A 692 26.41 7.68 -21.39
C TRP A 692 27.69 6.93 -21.79
N LEU A 693 27.71 6.50 -23.04
CA LEU A 693 28.75 5.68 -23.65
C LEU A 693 30.04 6.46 -23.95
N VAL A 694 29.92 7.77 -24.14
CA VAL A 694 31.03 8.65 -24.55
C VAL A 694 31.38 9.63 -23.45
N GLU A 695 30.37 10.14 -22.75
CA GLU A 695 30.51 11.23 -21.77
C GLU A 695 30.46 10.74 -20.32
N GLY A 696 30.12 9.47 -20.07
CA GLY A 696 30.02 8.89 -18.73
C GLY A 696 28.60 8.85 -18.16
N TRP A 697 28.47 8.23 -16.98
CA TRP A 697 27.19 8.04 -16.30
C TRP A 697 26.74 9.27 -15.50
N PRO A 698 25.42 9.48 -15.34
CA PRO A 698 24.88 10.53 -14.47
C PRO A 698 25.30 10.31 -13.02
N LYS A 699 25.54 11.40 -12.28
CA LYS A 699 25.87 11.34 -10.84
C LYS A 699 24.58 11.17 -10.02
N ILE A 700 24.30 9.94 -9.63
CA ILE A 700 23.14 9.54 -8.81
C ILE A 700 23.59 8.74 -7.58
N PRO A 701 24.33 9.36 -6.65
CA PRO A 701 25.02 8.65 -5.58
C PRO A 701 24.07 7.91 -4.64
N ASN A 702 22.84 8.40 -4.44
CA ASN A 702 21.88 7.87 -3.47
C ASN A 702 20.87 6.86 -4.03
N ILE A 703 21.10 6.35 -5.24
CA ILE A 703 20.19 5.40 -5.88
C ILE A 703 20.17 4.06 -5.11
N ARG A 704 18.96 3.57 -4.84
CA ARG A 704 18.69 2.30 -4.15
C ARG A 704 18.00 1.28 -5.06
N VAL A 705 17.13 1.77 -5.93
CA VAL A 705 16.39 0.94 -6.90
C VAL A 705 16.63 1.49 -8.30
N LEU A 706 17.21 0.66 -9.16
CA LEU A 706 17.52 1.01 -10.55
C LEU A 706 16.92 -0.04 -11.49
N SER A 707 16.06 0.40 -12.41
CA SER A 707 15.55 -0.42 -13.51
C SER A 707 15.87 0.23 -14.86
N LEU A 708 16.67 -0.46 -15.66
CA LEU A 708 17.12 -0.01 -16.97
C LEU A 708 16.52 -0.88 -18.07
N CYS A 709 15.91 -0.24 -19.06
CA CYS A 709 15.35 -0.85 -20.25
C CYS A 709 16.31 -0.70 -21.44
N SER A 710 16.30 -1.70 -22.32
CA SER A 710 17.10 -1.74 -23.54
C SER A 710 18.60 -1.51 -23.32
N PHE A 711 19.17 -2.13 -22.29
CA PHE A 711 20.57 -1.99 -21.93
C PHE A 711 21.48 -2.64 -23.01
N PRO A 712 22.42 -1.90 -23.64
CA PRO A 712 23.32 -2.47 -24.64
C PRO A 712 24.52 -3.14 -23.96
N GLN A 713 24.76 -4.41 -24.29
CA GLN A 713 25.72 -5.27 -23.59
C GLN A 713 27.20 -4.87 -23.73
N LYS A 714 27.59 -4.29 -24.88
CA LYS A 714 28.94 -3.71 -25.10
C LYS A 714 29.40 -2.67 -24.05
N TYR A 715 28.53 -2.24 -23.13
CA TYR A 715 28.84 -1.27 -22.08
C TYR A 715 28.98 -1.87 -20.68
N LYS A 716 29.14 -3.19 -20.58
CA LYS A 716 29.27 -3.91 -19.31
C LYS A 716 30.35 -3.32 -18.39
N GLU A 717 31.56 -3.07 -18.88
CA GLU A 717 32.67 -2.61 -18.03
C GLU A 717 32.42 -1.21 -17.46
N SER A 718 31.97 -0.29 -18.33
CA SER A 718 31.59 1.06 -17.90
C SER A 718 30.44 1.04 -16.91
N PHE A 719 29.46 0.17 -17.11
CA PHE A 719 28.34 0.02 -16.19
C PHE A 719 28.78 -0.57 -14.85
N CYS A 720 29.62 -1.59 -14.84
CA CYS A 720 30.18 -2.15 -13.60
C CYS A 720 30.99 -1.10 -12.82
N ASN A 721 31.76 -0.25 -13.50
CA ASN A 721 32.43 0.89 -12.86
C ASN A 721 31.43 1.89 -12.27
N PHE A 722 30.37 2.22 -12.99
CA PHE A 722 29.30 3.07 -12.48
C PHE A 722 28.61 2.46 -11.26
N LEU A 723 28.30 1.16 -11.30
CA LEU A 723 27.68 0.48 -10.18
C LEU A 723 28.61 0.50 -8.94
N ASN A 724 29.95 0.51 -9.10
CA ASN A 724 30.89 0.69 -7.98
C ASN A 724 30.79 2.06 -7.31
N GLU A 725 30.30 3.08 -8.02
CA GLU A 725 30.09 4.43 -7.49
C GLU A 725 28.79 4.57 -6.68
N ILE A 726 27.92 3.53 -6.67
CA ILE A 726 26.61 3.52 -6.01
C ILE A 726 26.44 2.33 -5.04
N PRO A 727 27.22 2.27 -3.95
CA PRO A 727 27.26 1.12 -3.04
C PRO A 727 25.96 0.84 -2.28
N GLN A 728 25.04 1.81 -2.18
CA GLN A 728 23.72 1.64 -1.53
C GLN A 728 22.64 1.00 -2.41
N LEU A 729 22.96 0.55 -3.63
CA LEU A 729 21.99 -0.09 -4.51
C LEU A 729 21.49 -1.41 -3.91
N THR A 730 20.19 -1.52 -3.67
CA THR A 730 19.54 -2.70 -3.09
C THR A 730 18.78 -3.54 -4.12
N SER A 731 18.26 -2.91 -5.18
CA SER A 731 17.52 -3.58 -6.24
C SER A 731 17.95 -3.12 -7.62
N LEU A 732 18.28 -4.10 -8.47
CA LEU A 732 18.67 -3.88 -9.85
C LEU A 732 17.78 -4.70 -10.78
N ASN A 733 17.17 -4.03 -11.75
CA ASN A 733 16.44 -4.64 -12.85
C ASN A 733 17.09 -4.23 -14.18
N LEU A 734 17.55 -5.21 -14.95
CA LEU A 734 18.18 -5.01 -16.25
C LEU A 734 17.40 -5.73 -17.33
N GLU A 735 16.86 -4.98 -18.27
CA GLU A 735 16.26 -5.49 -19.48
C GLU A 735 17.21 -5.20 -20.67
N TYR A 736 17.74 -6.25 -21.26
CA TYR A 736 18.73 -6.18 -22.33
C TYR A 736 18.08 -5.95 -23.69
N TYR A 737 18.79 -5.22 -24.56
CA TYR A 737 18.49 -5.15 -25.99
C TYR A 737 19.60 -5.89 -26.74
N SER A 738 19.26 -6.97 -27.43
CA SER A 738 20.22 -7.85 -28.09
C SER A 738 20.15 -7.68 -29.60
N ALA A 739 21.21 -7.12 -30.19
CA ALA A 739 21.57 -7.61 -31.52
C ALA A 739 21.90 -9.12 -31.41
N PRO A 740 21.61 -9.97 -32.40
CA PRO A 740 21.59 -11.43 -32.25
C PRO A 740 22.91 -12.14 -31.88
N TYR A 741 23.98 -11.44 -31.44
CA TYR A 741 25.34 -11.98 -31.41
C TYR A 741 26.23 -11.63 -30.21
N GLU A 742 25.76 -11.14 -29.04
CA GLU A 742 26.64 -10.87 -27.87
C GLU A 742 26.28 -11.72 -26.63
N ARG A 743 27.28 -12.13 -25.81
CA ARG A 743 27.11 -12.97 -24.60
C ARG A 743 26.90 -12.12 -23.34
N LEU A 744 25.93 -12.49 -22.50
CA LEU A 744 25.65 -11.86 -21.20
C LEU A 744 26.65 -12.32 -20.15
N ASP A 745 27.82 -11.69 -20.20
CA ASP A 745 28.93 -11.94 -19.28
C ASP A 745 28.81 -11.04 -18.04
N MET A 746 28.33 -11.64 -16.95
CA MET A 746 28.19 -11.00 -15.63
C MET A 746 29.47 -11.06 -14.79
N SER A 747 30.60 -11.52 -15.33
CA SER A 747 31.87 -11.68 -14.60
C SER A 747 32.49 -10.41 -14.04
N SER A 748 32.01 -9.25 -14.51
CA SER A 748 32.45 -7.94 -14.04
C SER A 748 31.54 -7.32 -12.98
N PHE A 749 30.44 -7.98 -12.58
CA PHE A 749 29.61 -7.51 -11.47
C PHE A 749 30.43 -7.56 -10.18
N PRO A 750 30.67 -6.41 -9.53
CA PRO A 750 31.43 -6.41 -8.30
C PRO A 750 30.62 -7.05 -7.16
N SER A 751 31.34 -7.49 -6.13
CA SER A 751 30.77 -8.13 -4.95
C SER A 751 29.92 -7.15 -4.14
N TYR A 752 28.65 -6.96 -4.51
CA TYR A 752 27.71 -6.12 -3.78
C TYR A 752 27.21 -6.80 -2.53
N ASN A 753 27.76 -6.42 -1.38
CA ASN A 753 27.31 -6.98 -0.11
C ASN A 753 25.90 -6.50 0.30
N HIS A 754 25.35 -5.46 -0.34
CA HIS A 754 24.06 -4.85 0.01
C HIS A 754 22.93 -5.11 -1.00
N MET A 755 23.22 -5.73 -2.16
CA MET A 755 22.20 -5.98 -3.18
C MET A 755 21.30 -7.15 -2.74
N GLN A 756 20.00 -6.88 -2.64
CA GLN A 756 18.99 -7.83 -2.16
C GLN A 756 18.11 -8.38 -3.29
N SER A 757 17.95 -7.65 -4.39
CA SER A 757 17.07 -8.05 -5.48
C SER A 757 17.77 -7.85 -6.83
N LEU A 758 17.82 -8.91 -7.63
CA LEU A 758 18.34 -8.88 -9.00
C LEU A 758 17.29 -9.42 -9.96
N ARG A 759 16.96 -8.63 -10.98
CA ARG A 759 16.10 -9.07 -12.08
C ARG A 759 16.80 -8.84 -13.41
N VAL A 760 16.86 -9.88 -14.22
CA VAL A 760 17.54 -9.87 -15.51
C VAL A 760 16.53 -10.33 -16.56
N PHE A 761 16.28 -9.52 -17.56
CA PHE A 761 15.33 -9.78 -18.64
C PHE A 761 16.05 -9.73 -19.98
N GLY A 762 15.91 -10.77 -20.79
CA GLY A 762 16.26 -10.76 -22.21
C GLY A 762 15.27 -9.95 -23.06
N GLU A 763 15.55 -9.83 -24.36
CA GLU A 763 14.71 -9.05 -25.26
C GLU A 763 13.43 -9.81 -25.65
N TRP A 764 12.28 -9.19 -25.38
CA TRP A 764 10.97 -9.67 -25.84
C TRP A 764 10.86 -9.46 -27.36
N ASN A 765 11.27 -10.44 -28.16
CA ASN A 765 11.06 -10.39 -29.61
C ASN A 765 9.58 -10.64 -29.92
N ASN A 766 8.96 -9.71 -30.66
CA ASN A 766 7.67 -9.91 -31.28
C ASN A 766 7.68 -11.20 -32.12
N TYR A 767 6.52 -11.85 -32.14
CA TYR A 767 6.17 -13.20 -32.60
C TYR A 767 6.57 -13.64 -34.03
N GLU A 768 7.57 -13.04 -34.69
CA GLU A 768 7.94 -13.34 -36.08
C GLU A 768 9.34 -13.94 -36.28
N CYS A 769 10.18 -14.06 -35.25
CA CYS A 769 11.51 -14.69 -35.38
C CYS A 769 11.56 -16.18 -34.98
N ILE A 770 10.44 -16.91 -34.98
CA ILE A 770 10.41 -18.36 -34.79
C ILE A 770 10.41 -19.08 -36.14
N ARG A 771 11.50 -18.92 -36.92
CA ARG A 771 11.95 -19.93 -37.90
C ARG A 771 13.47 -19.82 -38.06
N GLY A 772 14.21 -20.49 -37.17
CA GLY A 772 15.52 -21.04 -37.54
C GLY A 772 16.79 -20.42 -36.96
N ILE A 773 16.79 -19.75 -35.80
CA ILE A 773 18.04 -19.33 -35.15
C ILE A 773 18.03 -19.73 -33.66
N ASN A 774 18.35 -21.00 -33.40
CA ASN A 774 18.60 -21.53 -32.06
C ASN A 774 20.04 -21.19 -31.65
N GLN A 775 20.23 -20.19 -30.78
CA GLN A 775 21.40 -20.03 -29.89
C GLN A 775 21.24 -18.73 -29.09
N TYR A 776 20.47 -18.72 -28.00
CA TYR A 776 20.69 -17.69 -26.98
C TYR A 776 21.87 -18.13 -26.08
N LYS A 777 22.55 -17.14 -25.51
CA LYS A 777 23.91 -17.28 -24.96
C LYS A 777 23.92 -17.40 -23.44
N ALA A 778 24.79 -18.26 -22.91
CA ALA A 778 24.88 -18.63 -21.50
C ALA A 778 25.23 -17.49 -20.52
N LEU A 779 24.48 -17.44 -19.42
CA LEU A 779 24.74 -16.62 -18.23
C LEU A 779 25.70 -17.35 -17.25
N ASP A 780 26.77 -16.70 -16.77
CA ASP A 780 27.59 -17.23 -15.67
C ASP A 780 27.07 -16.74 -14.31
N ILE A 781 26.41 -17.63 -13.60
CA ILE A 781 25.69 -17.38 -12.34
C ILE A 781 26.65 -17.32 -11.14
N ARG A 782 27.89 -17.79 -11.27
CA ARG A 782 28.88 -17.87 -10.17
C ARG A 782 29.31 -16.51 -9.61
N LEU A 783 28.86 -15.44 -10.25
CA LEU A 783 29.28 -14.06 -10.03
C LEU A 783 28.14 -13.19 -9.48
N PHE A 784 27.00 -13.81 -9.12
CA PHE A 784 25.90 -13.09 -8.48
C PHE A 784 26.25 -12.69 -7.05
N PRO A 785 25.74 -11.54 -6.57
CA PRO A 785 25.92 -11.14 -5.19
C PRO A 785 25.36 -12.16 -4.20
N ILE A 786 26.15 -12.44 -3.16
CA ILE A 786 25.94 -13.55 -2.24
C ILE A 786 24.73 -13.38 -1.29
N HIS A 787 24.28 -12.13 -1.09
CA HIS A 787 23.19 -11.77 -0.16
C HIS A 787 21.85 -11.49 -0.86
N LEU A 788 21.68 -11.99 -2.10
CA LEU A 788 20.41 -11.87 -2.81
C LEU A 788 19.28 -12.58 -2.07
N ILE A 789 18.19 -11.84 -1.87
CA ILE A 789 16.92 -12.31 -1.31
C ILE A 789 15.95 -12.68 -2.43
N GLU A 790 15.97 -11.93 -3.53
CA GLU A 790 15.13 -12.16 -4.71
C GLU A 790 15.99 -12.23 -5.98
N LEU A 791 15.75 -13.25 -6.80
CA LEU A 791 16.36 -13.42 -8.11
C LEU A 791 15.27 -13.76 -9.14
N ALA A 792 15.19 -12.95 -10.20
CA ALA A 792 14.35 -13.24 -11.36
C ALA A 792 15.20 -13.22 -12.62
N ILE A 793 15.12 -14.29 -13.42
CA ILE A 793 15.82 -14.41 -14.69
C ILE A 793 14.80 -14.75 -15.76
N TRP A 794 14.63 -13.86 -16.71
CA TRP A 794 13.65 -13.96 -17.78
C TRP A 794 14.35 -13.93 -19.13
N GLU A 795 13.91 -14.76 -20.09
CA GLU A 795 14.39 -14.77 -21.47
C GLU A 795 15.93 -14.93 -21.58
N CYS A 796 16.52 -15.77 -20.73
CA CYS A 796 17.97 -16.03 -20.71
C CYS A 796 18.27 -17.52 -20.81
N ASP A 797 19.19 -17.90 -21.70
CA ASP A 797 19.60 -19.30 -21.83
C ASP A 797 20.78 -19.65 -20.92
N PHE A 798 20.82 -20.91 -20.50
CA PHE A 798 21.89 -21.49 -19.70
C PHE A 798 22.60 -22.62 -20.45
N GLN A 799 23.93 -22.66 -20.37
CA GLN A 799 24.74 -23.76 -20.94
C GLN A 799 24.58 -25.06 -20.15
N GLU A 800 24.39 -24.93 -18.85
CA GLU A 800 24.25 -26.03 -17.90
C GLU A 800 23.04 -25.79 -17.01
N ASP A 801 22.73 -26.77 -16.16
CA ASP A 801 21.71 -26.61 -15.12
C ASP A 801 22.08 -25.43 -14.21
N PRO A 802 21.24 -24.39 -14.08
CA PRO A 802 21.54 -23.22 -13.26
C PRO A 802 21.42 -23.50 -11.76
N MET A 803 20.66 -24.52 -11.35
CA MET A 803 20.29 -24.75 -9.95
C MET A 803 21.50 -25.02 -9.03
N PRO A 804 22.51 -25.82 -9.39
CA PRO A 804 23.70 -26.07 -8.56
C PRO A 804 24.53 -24.81 -8.26
N VAL A 805 24.38 -23.75 -9.06
CA VAL A 805 25.05 -22.47 -8.80
C VAL A 805 24.17 -21.57 -7.97
N ILE A 806 22.89 -21.41 -8.36
CA ILE A 806 21.94 -20.53 -7.66
C ILE A 806 21.72 -21.01 -6.21
N GLU A 807 21.76 -22.33 -5.95
CA GLU A 807 21.55 -22.87 -4.61
C GLU A 807 22.60 -22.41 -3.57
N ASN A 808 23.74 -21.88 -4.02
CA ASN A 808 24.77 -21.30 -3.15
C ASN A 808 24.39 -19.91 -2.61
N LEU A 809 23.34 -19.26 -3.15
CA LEU A 809 22.78 -18.01 -2.64
C LEU A 809 21.97 -18.31 -1.37
N LYS A 810 22.65 -18.33 -0.22
CA LYS A 810 22.08 -18.79 1.06
C LYS A 810 20.95 -17.93 1.61
N ASP A 811 20.88 -16.66 1.20
CA ASP A 811 19.85 -15.71 1.62
C ASP A 811 18.64 -15.68 0.68
N LEU A 812 18.68 -16.43 -0.42
CA LEU A 812 17.65 -16.41 -1.46
C LEU A 812 16.33 -16.98 -0.94
N LYS A 813 15.27 -16.17 -1.05
CA LYS A 813 13.90 -16.50 -0.65
C LYS A 813 12.95 -16.59 -1.83
N LYS A 814 13.22 -15.86 -2.92
CA LYS A 814 12.42 -15.91 -4.15
C LYS A 814 13.29 -16.23 -5.36
N LEU A 815 12.90 -17.24 -6.13
CA LEU A 815 13.49 -17.54 -7.43
C LEU A 815 12.40 -17.61 -8.51
N GLU A 816 12.59 -16.85 -9.58
CA GLU A 816 11.76 -16.90 -10.80
C GLU A 816 12.64 -17.19 -12.01
N LEU A 817 12.26 -18.21 -12.79
CA LEU A 817 12.84 -18.52 -14.10
C LEU A 817 11.73 -18.49 -15.15
N PHE A 818 11.80 -17.53 -16.09
CA PHE A 818 10.78 -17.33 -17.12
C PHE A 818 11.39 -17.44 -18.52
N ASN A 819 10.84 -18.31 -19.37
CA ASN A 819 11.28 -18.51 -20.76
C ASN A 819 12.80 -18.66 -20.92
N CYS A 820 13.44 -19.36 -19.97
CA CYS A 820 14.86 -19.68 -20.02
C CYS A 820 15.04 -21.03 -20.70
N GLN A 821 15.94 -21.16 -21.68
CA GLN A 821 16.28 -22.48 -22.23
C GLN A 821 17.58 -23.00 -21.64
N HIS A 822 17.61 -24.28 -21.33
CA HIS A 822 18.82 -25.00 -20.96
C HIS A 822 19.00 -26.23 -21.86
N TYR A 823 20.25 -26.51 -22.22
CA TYR A 823 20.59 -27.63 -23.12
C TYR A 823 20.36 -29.00 -22.47
N LYS A 824 20.37 -29.05 -21.14
CA LYS A 824 20.00 -30.25 -20.39
C LYS A 824 18.49 -30.23 -20.21
N LYS A 825 17.81 -31.36 -20.39
CA LYS A 825 16.35 -31.48 -20.18
C LYS A 825 15.96 -31.58 -18.70
N GLN A 826 16.88 -31.25 -17.79
CA GLN A 826 16.74 -31.51 -16.35
C GLN A 826 17.25 -30.35 -15.48
N LEU A 827 16.54 -30.05 -14.39
CA LEU A 827 16.97 -29.19 -13.28
C LEU A 827 17.19 -30.02 -12.00
N SER A 828 18.28 -29.79 -11.28
CA SER A 828 18.73 -30.61 -10.14
C SER A 828 19.23 -29.75 -8.99
N SER A 829 18.78 -30.02 -7.77
CA SER A 829 19.25 -29.34 -6.54
C SER A 829 19.76 -30.33 -5.51
N SER A 830 20.79 -29.93 -4.76
CA SER A 830 21.42 -30.78 -3.74
C SER A 830 20.63 -30.84 -2.44
N ALA A 831 20.96 -31.82 -1.58
CA ALA A 831 20.28 -32.06 -0.31
C ALA A 831 20.40 -30.91 0.70
N ARG A 832 21.29 -29.93 0.45
CA ARG A 832 21.46 -28.72 1.27
C ARG A 832 21.26 -27.44 0.44
N GLY A 833 20.83 -27.58 -0.81
CA GLY A 833 20.57 -26.46 -1.70
C GLY A 833 19.38 -25.62 -1.21
N PHE A 834 19.46 -24.30 -1.43
CA PHE A 834 18.38 -23.36 -1.17
C PHE A 834 17.87 -23.36 0.28
N PRO A 835 18.72 -23.05 1.28
CA PRO A 835 18.35 -23.17 2.70
C PRO A 835 17.23 -22.20 3.14
N ARG A 836 16.99 -21.11 2.40
CA ARG A 836 16.01 -20.07 2.73
C ARG A 836 14.93 -19.84 1.67
N LEU A 837 14.90 -20.63 0.60
CA LEU A 837 13.94 -20.42 -0.50
C LEU A 837 12.52 -20.65 0.00
N GLU A 838 11.65 -19.65 -0.21
CA GLU A 838 10.24 -19.65 0.20
C GLU A 838 9.30 -19.75 -1.00
N TYR A 839 9.70 -19.26 -2.18
CA TYR A 839 8.92 -19.27 -3.42
C TYR A 839 9.78 -19.64 -4.63
N LEU A 840 9.28 -20.57 -5.44
CA LEU A 840 9.87 -20.99 -6.70
C LEU A 840 8.86 -20.89 -7.84
N GLU A 841 9.24 -20.18 -8.89
CA GLU A 841 8.45 -20.10 -10.13
C GLU A 841 9.26 -20.53 -11.33
N LEU A 842 8.70 -21.47 -12.09
CA LEU A 842 9.24 -22.01 -13.33
C LEU A 842 8.18 -21.79 -14.43
N GLN A 843 8.41 -20.84 -15.31
CA GLN A 843 7.44 -20.47 -16.33
C GLN A 843 8.01 -20.58 -17.73
N ASN A 844 7.27 -21.20 -18.64
CA ASN A 844 7.58 -21.32 -20.07
C ASN A 844 8.96 -21.95 -20.35
N LEU A 845 9.39 -22.91 -19.51
CA LEU A 845 10.65 -23.64 -19.69
C LEU A 845 10.44 -24.83 -20.63
N LYS A 846 10.31 -24.55 -21.93
CA LYS A 846 9.84 -25.54 -22.92
C LYS A 846 10.69 -26.81 -23.04
N SER A 847 12.00 -26.74 -22.81
CA SER A 847 12.89 -27.92 -22.90
C SER A 847 13.02 -28.71 -21.59
N LEU A 848 12.31 -28.32 -20.53
CA LEU A 848 12.39 -28.96 -19.23
C LEU A 848 11.54 -30.24 -19.20
N GLU A 849 12.18 -31.40 -19.11
CA GLU A 849 11.49 -32.71 -18.97
C GLU A 849 11.43 -33.19 -17.52
N GLU A 850 12.49 -32.95 -16.74
CA GLU A 850 12.60 -33.46 -15.37
C GLU A 850 13.08 -32.39 -14.38
N TRP A 851 12.42 -32.29 -13.22
CA TRP A 851 12.91 -31.53 -12.08
C TRP A 851 13.21 -32.47 -10.90
N LYS A 852 14.44 -32.42 -10.37
CA LYS A 852 14.92 -33.27 -9.27
C LYS A 852 15.45 -32.43 -8.12
N VAL A 853 15.15 -32.86 -6.90
CA VAL A 853 15.64 -32.26 -5.66
C VAL A 853 16.03 -33.40 -4.73
N GLU A 854 17.28 -33.42 -4.28
CA GLU A 854 17.73 -34.40 -3.29
C GLU A 854 17.03 -34.17 -1.93
N LYS A 855 16.82 -35.26 -1.19
CA LYS A 855 16.15 -35.23 0.11
C LYS A 855 16.85 -34.26 1.08
N GLY A 856 16.11 -33.25 1.53
CA GLY A 856 16.60 -32.19 2.43
C GLY A 856 16.78 -30.82 1.76
N GLY A 857 16.77 -30.76 0.43
CA GLY A 857 16.81 -29.49 -0.31
C GLY A 857 15.53 -28.66 -0.12
N MET A 858 15.66 -27.33 -0.19
CA MET A 858 14.54 -26.37 -0.11
C MET A 858 13.64 -26.53 1.14
N PRO A 859 14.19 -26.58 2.38
CA PRO A 859 13.42 -26.89 3.59
C PRO A 859 12.39 -25.82 4.00
N LEU A 860 12.50 -24.61 3.45
CA LEU A 860 11.64 -23.46 3.79
C LEU A 860 10.62 -23.12 2.71
N LEU A 861 10.53 -23.93 1.65
CA LEU A 861 9.69 -23.66 0.49
C LEU A 861 8.21 -23.71 0.88
N LYS A 862 7.46 -22.66 0.51
CA LYS A 862 6.04 -22.49 0.83
C LYS A 862 5.16 -22.57 -0.39
N GLU A 863 5.68 -22.19 -1.56
CA GLU A 863 4.91 -22.07 -2.79
C GLU A 863 5.73 -22.44 -4.01
N ILE A 864 5.13 -23.24 -4.89
CA ILE A 864 5.67 -23.64 -6.18
C ILE A 864 4.64 -23.27 -7.26
N SER A 865 5.10 -22.57 -8.29
CA SER A 865 4.32 -22.22 -9.48
C SER A 865 5.06 -22.74 -10.72
N ILE A 866 4.46 -23.68 -11.45
CA ILE A 866 4.99 -24.22 -12.71
C ILE A 866 3.96 -24.01 -13.81
N ASN A 867 4.29 -23.14 -14.76
CA ASN A 867 3.36 -22.66 -15.77
C ASN A 867 3.93 -22.82 -17.17
N PHE A 868 3.16 -23.34 -18.12
CA PHE A 868 3.55 -23.47 -19.54
C PHE A 868 4.86 -24.27 -19.76
N CYS A 869 5.17 -25.21 -18.88
CA CYS A 869 6.31 -26.13 -19.02
C CYS A 869 5.82 -27.43 -19.68
N THR A 870 5.56 -27.36 -20.98
CA THR A 870 4.79 -28.38 -21.72
C THR A 870 5.46 -29.75 -21.81
N ASP A 871 6.79 -29.81 -21.70
CA ASP A 871 7.56 -31.05 -21.85
C ASP A 871 7.87 -31.69 -20.48
N LEU A 872 7.46 -31.06 -19.37
CA LEU A 872 7.78 -31.51 -18.01
C LEU A 872 6.97 -32.74 -17.64
N VAL A 873 7.64 -33.90 -17.60
CA VAL A 873 7.03 -35.21 -17.33
C VAL A 873 7.29 -35.74 -15.92
N ALA A 874 8.23 -35.14 -15.17
CA ALA A 874 8.56 -35.57 -13.80
C ALA A 874 8.97 -34.41 -12.87
N ILE A 875 8.45 -34.44 -11.63
CA ILE A 875 8.77 -33.50 -10.54
C ILE A 875 9.32 -34.27 -9.32
N PRO A 876 10.03 -33.60 -8.37
CA PRO A 876 10.67 -34.29 -7.26
C PRO A 876 9.66 -34.80 -6.22
N GLU A 877 10.13 -35.65 -5.31
CA GLU A 877 9.35 -36.09 -4.15
C GLU A 877 9.09 -34.91 -3.19
N LEU A 878 7.89 -34.35 -3.26
CA LEU A 878 7.51 -33.14 -2.51
C LEU A 878 7.33 -33.39 -1.01
N GLN A 879 7.15 -34.64 -0.57
CA GLN A 879 6.86 -35.00 0.83
C GLN A 879 7.90 -34.53 1.84
N HIS A 880 9.14 -34.29 1.39
CA HIS A 880 10.21 -33.80 2.24
C HIS A 880 10.12 -32.28 2.48
N MET A 881 9.34 -31.55 1.68
CA MET A 881 9.11 -30.10 1.77
C MET A 881 7.92 -29.81 2.70
N THR A 882 8.09 -30.05 4.00
CA THR A 882 7.00 -30.02 5.00
C THR A 882 6.32 -28.66 5.21
N ARG A 883 6.88 -27.58 4.65
CA ARG A 883 6.32 -26.21 4.72
C ARG A 883 5.58 -25.78 3.44
N LEU A 884 5.53 -26.65 2.43
CA LEU A 884 4.90 -26.37 1.15
C LEU A 884 3.37 -26.29 1.33
N ASN A 885 2.82 -25.10 1.11
CA ASN A 885 1.40 -24.83 1.29
C ASN A 885 0.64 -24.81 -0.04
N ASN A 886 1.30 -24.32 -1.09
CA ASN A 886 0.69 -24.02 -2.37
C ASN A 886 1.48 -24.68 -3.51
N LEU A 887 0.79 -25.47 -4.33
CA LEU A 887 1.31 -25.99 -5.59
C LEU A 887 0.38 -25.58 -6.73
N PHE A 888 0.91 -24.86 -7.69
CA PHE A 888 0.21 -24.42 -8.89
C PHE A 888 0.89 -25.00 -10.12
N LEU A 889 0.15 -25.82 -10.88
CA LEU A 889 0.56 -26.38 -12.16
C LEU A 889 -0.44 -25.93 -13.22
N MET A 890 0.04 -25.26 -14.27
CA MET A 890 -0.79 -24.80 -15.40
C MET A 890 -0.09 -25.13 -16.70
N ASP A 891 -0.81 -25.74 -17.65
CA ASP A 891 -0.29 -26.05 -18.99
C ASP A 891 1.06 -26.80 -18.97
N VAL A 892 1.15 -27.80 -18.09
CA VAL A 892 2.27 -28.77 -18.00
C VAL A 892 1.93 -30.06 -18.77
N HIS A 893 2.89 -30.96 -18.97
CA HIS A 893 2.67 -32.19 -19.75
C HIS A 893 1.50 -33.02 -19.17
N GLN A 894 0.62 -33.50 -20.05
CA GLN A 894 -0.60 -34.24 -19.64
C GLN A 894 -0.27 -35.49 -18.79
N ASP A 895 0.72 -36.28 -19.20
CA ASP A 895 1.16 -37.46 -18.43
C ASP A 895 1.57 -37.14 -16.99
N LEU A 896 2.16 -35.96 -16.73
CA LEU A 896 2.52 -35.55 -15.37
C LEU A 896 1.26 -35.27 -14.55
N CYS A 897 0.29 -34.55 -15.12
CA CYS A 897 -1.01 -34.30 -14.48
C CYS A 897 -1.73 -35.62 -14.15
N GLU A 898 -1.78 -36.56 -15.09
CA GLU A 898 -2.43 -37.85 -14.91
C GLU A 898 -1.73 -38.69 -13.82
N LYS A 899 -0.38 -38.72 -13.80
CA LYS A 899 0.38 -39.37 -12.73
C LYS A 899 0.11 -38.76 -11.37
N LEU A 900 0.17 -37.43 -11.25
CA LEU A 900 -0.04 -36.72 -9.99
C LEU A 900 -1.48 -36.83 -9.47
N LEU A 901 -2.46 -36.94 -10.35
CA LEU A 901 -3.86 -37.18 -9.98
C LEU A 901 -4.16 -38.66 -9.71
N GLY A 902 -3.37 -39.58 -10.29
CA GLY A 902 -3.50 -41.03 -10.14
C GLY A 902 -2.47 -41.64 -9.20
N GLU A 903 -1.52 -42.39 -9.78
CA GLU A 903 -0.55 -43.23 -9.07
C GLU A 903 0.35 -42.44 -8.11
N GLU A 904 0.69 -41.20 -8.44
CA GLU A 904 1.57 -40.32 -7.66
C GLU A 904 0.82 -39.32 -6.77
N SER A 905 -0.51 -39.48 -6.60
CA SER A 905 -1.31 -38.60 -5.73
C SER A 905 -0.81 -38.53 -4.28
N TYR A 906 -0.08 -39.55 -3.82
CA TYR A 906 0.57 -39.56 -2.51
C TYR A 906 1.61 -38.42 -2.33
N LYS A 907 2.18 -37.89 -3.41
CA LYS A 907 3.13 -36.77 -3.39
C LYS A 907 2.44 -35.45 -2.96
N LEU A 908 1.14 -35.32 -3.23
CA LEU A 908 0.38 -34.09 -3.05
C LEU A 908 -0.38 -34.00 -1.72
N ARG A 909 -0.63 -35.13 -1.05
CA ARG A 909 -1.57 -35.23 0.10
C ARG A 909 -1.27 -34.32 1.28
N HIS A 910 -0.02 -33.92 1.47
CA HIS A 910 0.41 -33.07 2.57
C HIS A 910 0.31 -31.56 2.25
N ILE A 911 0.04 -31.20 0.99
CA ILE A 911 -0.04 -29.83 0.50
C ILE A 911 -1.50 -29.35 0.62
N PRO A 912 -1.80 -28.33 1.44
CA PRO A 912 -3.15 -27.80 1.66
C PRO A 912 -3.85 -27.28 0.39
N SER A 913 -3.12 -26.63 -0.52
CA SER A 913 -3.70 -26.03 -1.71
C SER A 913 -2.95 -26.49 -2.97
N VAL A 914 -3.60 -27.34 -3.75
CA VAL A 914 -3.10 -27.81 -5.04
C VAL A 914 -4.06 -27.40 -6.15
N GLN A 915 -3.54 -26.76 -7.19
CA GLN A 915 -4.28 -26.45 -8.42
C GLN A 915 -3.51 -27.01 -9.60
N ILE A 916 -4.17 -27.87 -10.37
CA ILE A 916 -3.65 -28.43 -11.63
C ILE A 916 -4.66 -28.03 -12.70
N LYS A 917 -4.21 -27.22 -13.68
CA LYS A 917 -5.04 -26.65 -14.74
C LYS A 917 -4.56 -27.05 -16.12
#